data_AF-A0A4V0YP41-F1
#
_entry.id   AF-A0A4V0YP41-F1
#
_cell.length_a   1.000
_cell.length_b   1.000
_cell.length_c   1.000
_cell.angle_alpha   90.00
_cell.angle_beta   90.00
_cell.angle_gamma   90.00
#
_symmetry.space_group_name_H-M   'P 1'
#
loop_
_entity.id
_entity.type
_entity.pdbx_description
1 polymer ?
#
loop_
_entity_poly.entity_id
_entity_poly.type
_entity_poly.pdbx_seq_one_letter_code
_entity_poly.pdbx_strand_id
1 'polypeptide(L)'
;MRKISISRQIGSQKITAAANEAASAPTPSTAPAAARISAGLAALAADPFVLIQLSSNADNFTQVADGSYRIEGLGGNDIISVAAASPGGDYLDGGAGNDTLNAAATDDVLDGGDGNDILNGGAGNDLLRGGAGADTLNGGDGIDTADYSTSSLKVMVALPLDPQRTARGSGGDAALDVLSGIENITGSAFNDTLTGNKLDNQLIGNAGDDLLRGMDGNDVLIGDGANDANQDGIADDLDGDGIPDGIDAPGGGNDTLDGGFGDDRLFGGSGNDTLIGGFGNDTLYGGSGDDLLTGGDGNDVMDGGSGNDELIGSLGDDVMHGGDGNDFLTASIGDDQLFGEGGDDDLQAGDGNDLVDGGDGNDRLVGSSGDDRLLGGAGNDMLQGDAGADYMDGGSGVDTVDYSQGGAVGINLATGSVSGAAAGDQLIGIENIIGSGQNDILVGDANPNTFTGNGGADTLIGQGGVDTADYATSAAAITIHLNTTVADPLAVGTGVGGDAEGDQLQLIERIVGSAFEDILMGGELNDIFVGGAGADRIDGGLGTSDTAEYSTSAAAVSVNLAGAAASGGDAAGDILSGIENLIGSAFDDTLVGDGSTNRLDGGAGNDFLRGGANAGTEFLIGGDGIDTADYSTSPAAVRAVLSDNPTSGVLSSGGDAQNDVLVAVENIVGSAFNDELLGASGANRLEGGAGNDILNGGNGADVLIGGDGVDTASYSSSTAGVFVQLDNTGAATGVGGHAQGDQLSGIENLTGSGFNDLLVGNALTNTLVGAGGNDRLVSGSGNDQMRGGSGADILSITGTGTKTVFGDGVSDGGLAGQDTFRVLGGTNNLIFDYQAGEDVFVRSNPGAVSASLASLTVSGLAYWVARVASTAPGMESSTFVVLGERTTTNPDAAITNAFSSFVSHDLFVDPALLA
;
A
#
# COMPACT_ATOMS: atom_id res chain seq x y z
N MET A 1 41.33 5.94 1.22
CA MET A 1 42.04 4.67 0.96
C MET A 1 43.48 4.84 0.43
N ARG A 2 44.50 4.64 1.29
CA ARG A 2 45.83 4.09 0.97
C ARG A 2 46.45 3.49 2.25
N LYS A 3 46.53 2.14 2.31
CA LYS A 3 47.21 1.35 3.35
C LYS A 3 48.69 1.75 3.50
N ILE A 4 49.15 1.98 4.74
CA ILE A 4 50.57 1.94 5.11
C ILE A 4 50.71 1.23 6.47
N SER A 5 51.24 0.01 6.44
CA SER A 5 51.71 -0.74 7.61
C SER A 5 53.06 -0.20 8.08
N ILE A 6 53.25 0.00 9.39
CA ILE A 6 54.57 0.23 9.99
C ILE A 6 54.76 -0.67 11.21
N SER A 7 55.68 -1.62 11.06
CA SER A 7 56.26 -2.42 12.13
C SER A 7 57.26 -1.58 12.95
N ARG A 8 57.26 -1.69 14.29
CA ARG A 8 58.33 -1.14 15.13
C ARG A 8 58.75 -2.09 16.25
N GLN A 9 60.03 -2.42 16.18
CA GLN A 9 60.86 -3.12 17.15
C GLN A 9 61.50 -2.11 18.14
N ILE A 10 62.03 -2.65 19.26
CA ILE A 10 62.98 -2.06 20.26
C ILE A 10 62.27 -1.62 21.56
N GLY A 11 62.68 -2.02 22.77
CA GLY A 11 63.88 -2.75 23.16
C GLY A 11 63.97 -3.06 24.67
N SER A 12 64.86 -3.99 24.99
CA SER A 12 65.20 -4.46 26.33
C SER A 12 65.98 -3.42 27.15
N GLN A 13 65.67 -3.29 28.45
CA GLN A 13 66.65 -2.86 29.46
C GLN A 13 66.52 -3.66 30.77
N LYS A 14 67.66 -4.27 31.14
CA LYS A 14 67.99 -4.85 32.45
C LYS A 14 68.24 -3.75 33.49
N ILE A 15 67.74 -3.92 34.72
CA ILE A 15 68.32 -3.38 35.97
C ILE A 15 68.04 -4.39 37.11
N THR A 16 68.97 -5.30 37.39
CA THR A 16 69.80 -5.48 38.62
C THR A 16 69.12 -5.91 39.92
N ALA A 17 69.62 -7.05 40.42
CA ALA A 17 69.35 -7.65 41.72
C ALA A 17 70.09 -6.96 42.89
N ALA A 18 69.55 -7.12 44.10
CA ALA A 18 70.32 -7.12 45.35
C ALA A 18 69.69 -8.12 46.35
N ALA A 19 70.53 -9.01 46.85
CA ALA A 19 70.26 -9.96 47.93
C ALA A 19 70.48 -9.29 49.30
N ASN A 20 69.90 -9.82 50.39
CA ASN A 20 70.55 -10.78 51.31
C ASN A 20 69.99 -10.75 52.76
N GLU A 21 69.97 -11.94 53.39
CA GLU A 21 69.98 -12.28 54.84
C GLU A 21 68.73 -12.03 55.72
N ALA A 22 68.41 -12.78 56.78
CA ALA A 22 68.67 -14.16 57.25
C ALA A 22 67.88 -14.35 58.58
N ALA A 23 67.62 -15.61 58.91
CA ALA A 23 67.53 -16.19 60.27
C ALA A 23 66.20 -16.28 61.05
N SER A 24 65.91 -17.55 61.40
CA SER A 24 65.55 -18.07 62.74
C SER A 24 64.10 -18.53 62.97
N ALA A 25 63.94 -19.86 63.04
CA ALA A 25 62.86 -20.54 63.76
C ALA A 25 62.96 -20.34 65.28
N PRO A 26 61.91 -20.69 66.06
CA PRO A 26 61.91 -22.00 66.71
C PRO A 26 60.53 -22.71 66.83
N THR A 27 60.58 -24.04 66.93
CA THR A 27 59.54 -25.02 67.34
C THR A 27 59.46 -25.10 68.90
N PRO A 28 58.57 -25.84 69.64
CA PRO A 28 58.12 -27.22 69.34
C PRO A 28 56.79 -27.83 69.92
N SER A 29 56.48 -29.04 69.41
CA SER A 29 55.87 -30.23 70.09
C SER A 29 54.32 -30.29 70.21
N THR A 30 53.58 -31.38 69.96
CA THR A 30 53.73 -32.85 70.20
C THR A 30 52.71 -33.65 69.33
N ALA A 31 53.11 -34.57 68.41
CA ALA A 31 53.07 -36.07 68.45
C ALA A 31 51.67 -36.78 68.45
N PRO A 32 51.48 -38.08 68.05
CA PRO A 32 52.19 -39.02 67.11
C PRO A 32 51.21 -39.77 66.10
N ALA A 33 51.59 -40.21 64.88
CA ALA A 33 52.39 -41.36 64.37
C ALA A 33 51.71 -42.77 64.27
N ALA A 34 51.60 -43.30 63.02
CA ALA A 34 52.07 -44.63 62.55
C ALA A 34 51.78 -44.79 61.02
N ALA A 35 52.73 -44.75 60.07
CA ALA A 35 53.80 -45.70 59.70
C ALA A 35 53.23 -47.03 59.11
N ARG A 36 53.57 -47.59 57.94
CA ARG A 36 54.66 -47.57 56.93
C ARG A 36 54.08 -48.26 55.65
N ILE A 37 54.57 -48.04 54.42
CA ILE A 37 55.74 -48.67 53.78
C ILE A 37 56.02 -47.89 52.48
N SER A 38 57.28 -47.51 52.22
CA SER A 38 57.74 -47.10 50.89
C SER A 38 58.82 -48.05 50.37
N ALA A 39 58.85 -48.13 49.04
CA ALA A 39 59.97 -48.49 48.15
C ALA A 39 60.39 -49.96 48.06
N GLY A 40 60.13 -50.54 46.89
CA GLY A 40 60.87 -51.69 46.37
C GLY A 40 60.17 -52.50 45.28
N LEU A 41 59.98 -51.94 44.08
CA LEU A 41 60.24 -52.65 42.82
C LEU A 41 60.18 -51.68 41.62
N ALA A 42 61.35 -51.43 41.04
CA ALA A 42 61.48 -50.90 39.71
C ALA A 42 61.24 -52.04 38.70
N ALA A 43 60.72 -51.65 37.52
CA ALA A 43 60.61 -52.44 36.30
C ALA A 43 59.64 -53.63 36.33
N LEU A 44 58.34 -53.32 36.18
CA LEU A 44 57.46 -54.08 35.29
C LEU A 44 57.12 -53.16 34.12
N ALA A 45 57.17 -53.71 32.91
CA ALA A 45 56.85 -53.01 31.66
C ALA A 45 55.50 -52.31 31.77
N ALA A 46 55.46 -51.03 31.39
CA ALA A 46 54.21 -50.36 31.05
C ALA A 46 53.68 -51.04 29.79
N ASP A 47 52.62 -51.84 29.93
CA ASP A 47 51.71 -52.08 28.82
C ASP A 47 50.98 -50.74 28.54
N PRO A 48 50.86 -50.33 27.27
CA PRO A 48 50.13 -49.13 26.90
C PRO A 48 48.63 -49.41 27.13
N PHE A 49 47.95 -48.57 27.91
CA PHE A 49 46.57 -48.79 28.32
C PHE A 49 45.61 -48.71 27.13
N VAL A 50 44.85 -49.78 26.90
CA VAL A 50 43.50 -49.75 26.32
C VAL A 50 42.71 -50.75 27.15
N LEU A 51 42.04 -50.29 28.21
CA LEU A 51 41.09 -51.13 28.95
C LEU A 51 39.71 -50.80 28.41
N ILE A 52 39.21 -51.66 27.52
CA ILE A 52 37.80 -51.64 27.12
C ILE A 52 37.18 -52.87 27.77
N GLN A 53 36.47 -52.67 28.89
CA GLN A 53 35.63 -53.72 29.48
C GLN A 53 34.22 -53.54 28.92
N LEU A 54 34.01 -54.11 27.74
CA LEU A 54 32.71 -54.19 27.09
C LEU A 54 31.93 -55.38 27.67
N SER A 55 30.75 -55.10 28.18
CA SER A 55 29.87 -56.07 28.84
C SER A 55 29.03 -56.87 27.84
N SER A 56 29.03 -56.46 26.57
CA SER A 56 28.24 -57.01 25.47
C SER A 56 29.13 -57.56 24.33
N ASN A 57 28.59 -58.52 23.55
CA ASN A 57 29.27 -59.06 22.36
C ASN A 57 28.92 -58.28 21.07
N ALA A 58 28.11 -57.22 21.19
CA ALA A 58 27.55 -56.46 20.07
C ALA A 58 28.25 -55.11 19.84
N ASP A 59 29.13 -54.72 20.76
CA ASP A 59 29.79 -53.41 20.78
C ASP A 59 30.87 -53.32 19.69
N ASN A 60 31.09 -52.11 19.17
CA ASN A 60 31.93 -51.87 17.99
C ASN A 60 33.12 -50.97 18.32
N PHE A 61 34.28 -51.29 17.73
CA PHE A 61 35.53 -50.56 17.91
C PHE A 61 36.20 -50.33 16.57
N THR A 62 36.40 -49.06 16.20
CA THR A 62 37.09 -48.69 14.97
C THR A 62 38.15 -47.64 15.27
N GLN A 63 39.41 -47.93 14.90
CA GLN A 63 40.45 -46.91 14.84
C GLN A 63 40.42 -46.27 13.44
N VAL A 64 40.33 -44.95 13.40
CA VAL A 64 40.29 -44.15 12.18
C VAL A 64 41.73 -43.91 11.67
N ALA A 65 41.87 -43.51 10.40
CA ALA A 65 43.18 -43.42 9.74
C ALA A 65 44.10 -42.31 10.30
N ASP A 66 43.55 -41.34 11.02
CA ASP A 66 44.24 -40.26 11.72
C ASP A 66 44.80 -40.67 13.09
N GLY A 67 44.31 -41.80 13.64
CA GLY A 67 44.74 -42.35 14.92
C GLY A 67 43.66 -42.36 15.99
N SER A 68 42.54 -41.67 15.78
CA SER A 68 41.42 -41.57 16.73
C SER A 68 40.64 -42.87 16.85
N TYR A 69 39.97 -43.05 17.98
CA TYR A 69 39.10 -44.17 18.27
C TYR A 69 37.63 -43.76 18.23
N ARG A 70 36.82 -44.56 17.55
CA ARG A 70 35.35 -44.52 17.63
C ARG A 70 34.86 -45.80 18.29
N ILE A 71 34.28 -45.67 19.48
CA ILE A 71 33.82 -46.77 20.33
C ILE A 71 32.32 -46.60 20.57
N GLU A 72 31.52 -47.59 20.20
CA GLU A 72 30.06 -47.59 20.37
C GLU A 72 29.64 -48.77 21.26
N GLY A 73 29.23 -48.47 22.49
CA GLY A 73 28.58 -49.38 23.43
C GLY A 73 27.09 -49.50 23.10
N LEU A 74 26.53 -50.72 23.17
CA LEU A 74 25.10 -50.95 22.89
C LEU A 74 24.32 -51.42 24.13
N GLY A 75 25.00 -51.71 25.25
CA GLY A 75 24.36 -51.88 26.57
C GLY A 75 25.06 -52.81 27.57
N GLY A 76 24.71 -52.62 28.85
CA GLY A 76 25.36 -53.15 30.05
C GLY A 76 26.35 -52.13 30.64
N ASN A 77 26.90 -52.40 31.84
CA ASN A 77 27.79 -51.44 32.51
C ASN A 77 29.22 -51.58 31.98
N ASP A 78 29.65 -50.61 31.19
CA ASP A 78 30.90 -50.58 30.45
C ASP A 78 31.94 -49.66 31.09
N ILE A 79 33.22 -50.01 30.94
CA ILE A 79 34.35 -49.14 31.28
C ILE A 79 35.19 -48.96 30.03
N ILE A 80 35.16 -47.76 29.46
CA ILE A 80 35.88 -47.37 28.26
C ILE A 80 36.98 -46.40 28.67
N SER A 81 38.23 -46.73 28.36
CA SER A 81 39.36 -45.86 28.70
C SER A 81 40.41 -45.87 27.59
N VAL A 82 40.68 -44.68 27.05
CA VAL A 82 41.63 -44.48 25.97
C VAL A 82 43.03 -44.17 26.52
N ALA A 83 44.07 -44.50 25.77
CA ALA A 83 45.44 -44.16 26.14
C ALA A 83 45.65 -42.64 26.07
N ALA A 84 46.31 -42.06 27.07
CA ALA A 84 46.73 -40.65 27.14
C ALA A 84 47.70 -40.17 26.02
N ALA A 85 47.90 -40.94 24.96
CA ALA A 85 48.73 -40.60 23.81
C ALA A 85 48.05 -40.99 22.48
N SER A 86 46.72 -41.14 22.45
CA SER A 86 45.98 -41.22 21.18
C SER A 86 46.21 -39.94 20.37
N PRO A 87 46.47 -40.05 19.06
CA PRO A 87 46.46 -38.90 18.17
C PRO A 87 45.05 -38.66 17.62
N GLY A 88 44.52 -37.44 17.77
CA GLY A 88 43.21 -37.02 17.27
C GLY A 88 42.08 -37.24 18.28
N GLY A 89 40.97 -36.51 18.12
CA GLY A 89 39.82 -36.55 19.03
C GLY A 89 39.04 -37.86 18.96
N ASP A 90 38.81 -38.47 20.11
CA ASP A 90 38.18 -39.77 20.30
C ASP A 90 36.65 -39.63 20.51
N TYR A 91 35.85 -40.57 19.98
CA TYR A 91 34.39 -40.65 20.23
C TYR A 91 34.07 -41.90 21.06
N LEU A 92 33.56 -41.70 22.27
CA LEU A 92 33.24 -42.74 23.24
C LEU A 92 31.74 -42.72 23.55
N ASP A 93 31.04 -43.79 23.20
CA ASP A 93 29.60 -43.97 23.48
C ASP A 93 29.41 -45.20 24.38
N GLY A 94 28.74 -45.02 25.53
CA GLY A 94 28.43 -46.06 26.53
C GLY A 94 27.17 -46.87 26.23
N GLY A 95 26.18 -46.26 25.58
CA GLY A 95 24.92 -46.90 25.25
C GLY A 95 23.94 -46.96 26.43
N ALA A 96 23.66 -48.14 26.98
CA ALA A 96 22.65 -48.28 28.04
C ALA A 96 23.21 -49.05 29.23
N GLY A 97 23.37 -48.43 30.39
CA GLY A 97 24.07 -49.01 31.52
C GLY A 97 24.49 -47.96 32.53
N ASN A 98 25.28 -48.36 33.52
CA ASN A 98 26.01 -47.36 34.31
C ASN A 98 27.47 -47.48 33.93
N ASP A 99 27.92 -46.53 33.12
CA ASP A 99 29.15 -46.59 32.35
C ASP A 99 30.20 -45.65 32.91
N THR A 100 31.45 -45.89 32.54
CA THR A 100 32.57 -45.03 32.90
C THR A 100 33.45 -44.80 31.68
N LEU A 101 33.42 -43.57 31.16
CA LEU A 101 34.14 -43.12 29.98
C LEU A 101 35.31 -42.26 30.43
N ASN A 102 36.52 -42.64 30.05
CA ASN A 102 37.75 -41.87 30.31
C ASN A 102 38.44 -41.58 28.98
N ALA A 103 38.37 -40.32 28.57
CA ALA A 103 38.99 -39.79 27.36
C ALA A 103 40.49 -39.51 27.56
N ALA A 104 41.15 -39.10 26.47
CA ALA A 104 42.58 -38.92 26.39
C ALA A 104 42.98 -37.49 26.78
N ALA A 105 43.84 -36.85 25.99
CA ALA A 105 44.32 -35.48 26.24
C ALA A 105 44.09 -34.59 25.00
N THR A 106 43.16 -35.01 24.16
CA THR A 106 42.74 -34.41 22.90
C THR A 106 41.28 -33.98 23.04
N ASP A 107 40.80 -33.17 22.11
CA ASP A 107 39.40 -32.75 22.08
C ASP A 107 38.50 -33.96 21.74
N ASP A 108 37.86 -34.54 22.75
CA ASP A 108 37.14 -35.81 22.68
C ASP A 108 35.61 -35.61 22.83
N VAL A 109 34.82 -36.58 22.36
CA VAL A 109 33.35 -36.61 22.50
C VAL A 109 32.95 -37.83 23.31
N LEU A 110 32.24 -37.61 24.43
CA LEU A 110 31.78 -38.64 25.34
C LEU A 110 30.25 -38.63 25.42
N ASP A 111 29.62 -39.79 25.23
CA ASP A 111 28.18 -39.99 25.24
C ASP A 111 27.83 -41.15 26.19
N GLY A 112 27.22 -40.85 27.34
CA GLY A 112 26.88 -41.85 28.38
C GLY A 112 25.69 -42.72 27.98
N GLY A 113 24.63 -42.08 27.48
CA GLY A 113 23.40 -42.73 27.04
C GLY A 113 22.40 -42.94 28.19
N ASP A 114 21.80 -44.12 28.30
CA ASP A 114 20.82 -44.40 29.36
C ASP A 114 21.51 -44.92 30.64
N GLY A 115 21.40 -44.23 31.76
CA GLY A 115 21.72 -44.73 33.10
C GLY A 115 22.51 -43.74 33.95
N ASN A 116 23.31 -44.21 34.92
CA ASN A 116 24.07 -43.29 35.79
C ASN A 116 25.56 -43.43 35.48
N ASP A 117 26.08 -42.49 34.72
CA ASP A 117 27.36 -42.58 34.04
C ASP A 117 28.41 -41.66 34.65
N ILE A 118 29.67 -41.97 34.39
CA ILE A 118 30.83 -41.17 34.78
C ILE A 118 31.63 -40.85 33.52
N LEU A 119 31.61 -39.59 33.11
CA LEU A 119 32.33 -39.08 31.95
C LEU A 119 33.52 -38.23 32.45
N ASN A 120 34.73 -38.61 32.07
CA ASN A 120 35.95 -37.85 32.34
C ASN A 120 36.62 -37.48 31.00
N GLY A 121 36.56 -36.21 30.63
CA GLY A 121 37.16 -35.66 29.40
C GLY A 121 38.69 -35.73 29.44
N GLY A 122 39.29 -35.18 30.49
CA GLY A 122 40.73 -35.24 30.68
C GLY A 122 41.37 -33.89 30.41
N ALA A 123 42.09 -33.76 29.29
CA ALA A 123 42.62 -32.48 28.85
C ALA A 123 42.26 -32.28 27.39
N GLY A 124 42.15 -31.03 26.94
CA GLY A 124 41.57 -30.74 25.63
C GLY A 124 40.18 -30.15 25.80
N ASN A 125 39.54 -29.76 24.70
CA ASN A 125 38.20 -29.20 24.73
C ASN A 125 37.19 -30.33 24.45
N ASP A 126 36.61 -30.88 25.51
CA ASP A 126 35.80 -32.09 25.43
C ASP A 126 34.29 -31.79 25.37
N LEU A 127 33.54 -32.60 24.62
CA LEU A 127 32.08 -32.56 24.57
C LEU A 127 31.50 -33.74 25.36
N LEU A 128 30.75 -33.46 26.42
CA LEU A 128 30.20 -34.46 27.34
C LEU A 128 28.66 -34.47 27.29
N ARG A 129 28.08 -35.60 26.88
CA ARG A 129 26.64 -35.89 26.93
C ARG A 129 26.36 -36.98 27.96
N GLY A 130 25.72 -36.63 29.06
CA GLY A 130 25.33 -37.60 30.09
C GLY A 130 24.26 -38.57 29.58
N GLY A 131 23.18 -38.02 29.04
CA GLY A 131 22.01 -38.76 28.63
C GLY A 131 21.02 -38.94 29.79
N ALA A 132 20.26 -40.03 29.78
CA ALA A 132 19.17 -40.21 30.73
C ALA A 132 19.66 -40.84 32.04
N GLY A 133 19.83 -40.04 33.09
CA GLY A 133 19.89 -40.55 34.45
C GLY A 133 20.50 -39.56 35.43
N ALA A 134 21.50 -39.98 36.21
CA ALA A 134 22.12 -39.09 37.18
C ALA A 134 23.63 -39.27 37.11
N ASP A 135 24.23 -38.37 36.34
CA ASP A 135 25.54 -38.55 35.75
C ASP A 135 26.59 -37.67 36.44
N THR A 136 27.85 -38.02 36.23
CA THR A 136 29.00 -37.23 36.65
C THR A 136 29.77 -36.81 35.42
N LEU A 137 29.67 -35.54 35.06
CA LEU A 137 30.35 -34.93 33.92
C LEU A 137 31.55 -34.14 34.46
N ASN A 138 32.75 -34.60 34.13
CA ASN A 138 34.01 -33.97 34.51
C ASN A 138 34.81 -33.66 33.25
N GLY A 139 34.80 -32.41 32.80
CA GLY A 139 35.53 -31.98 31.59
C GLY A 139 37.03 -32.12 31.81
N GLY A 140 37.61 -31.28 32.67
CA GLY A 140 38.99 -31.43 33.12
C GLY A 140 39.81 -30.18 32.84
N ASP A 141 40.94 -30.32 32.14
CA ASP A 141 41.78 -29.19 31.72
C ASP A 141 41.45 -28.78 30.29
N GLY A 142 40.72 -27.68 30.08
CA GLY A 142 40.38 -27.23 28.73
C GLY A 142 39.21 -26.26 28.75
N ILE A 143 38.53 -26.14 27.61
CA ILE A 143 37.21 -25.53 27.49
C ILE A 143 36.24 -26.65 27.18
N ASP A 144 35.51 -27.09 28.20
CA ASP A 144 34.68 -28.30 28.12
C ASP A 144 33.19 -27.96 28.05
N THR A 145 32.44 -28.71 27.24
CA THR A 145 31.02 -28.49 26.97
C THR A 145 30.16 -29.62 27.54
N ALA A 146 29.18 -29.27 28.37
CA ALA A 146 28.07 -30.17 28.73
C ALA A 146 26.91 -29.99 27.74
N ASP A 147 26.56 -31.05 27.01
CA ASP A 147 25.58 -31.01 25.92
C ASP A 147 24.30 -31.79 26.26
N TYR A 148 23.18 -31.05 26.32
CA TYR A 148 21.83 -31.54 26.59
C TYR A 148 20.89 -31.42 25.38
N SER A 149 21.42 -31.20 24.16
CA SER A 149 20.64 -30.99 22.92
C SER A 149 19.67 -32.11 22.58
N THR A 150 19.94 -33.32 23.08
CA THR A 150 19.08 -34.50 22.86
C THR A 150 18.00 -34.69 23.93
N SER A 151 18.02 -33.86 24.99
CA SER A 151 17.07 -33.93 26.09
C SER A 151 15.64 -33.71 25.61
N SER A 152 14.75 -34.59 26.04
CA SER A 152 13.32 -34.56 25.68
C SER A 152 12.48 -33.62 26.55
N LEU A 153 13.10 -32.89 27.47
CA LEU A 153 12.51 -31.91 28.36
C LEU A 153 13.53 -30.79 28.61
N LYS A 154 13.03 -29.64 29.08
CA LYS A 154 13.90 -28.56 29.53
C LYS A 154 14.91 -28.96 30.61
N VAL A 155 16.06 -28.33 30.56
CA VAL A 155 17.19 -28.43 31.47
C VAL A 155 17.44 -27.10 32.18
N MET A 156 17.96 -27.19 33.40
CA MET A 156 18.34 -26.05 34.21
C MET A 156 19.69 -26.32 34.84
N VAL A 157 20.70 -25.55 34.45
CA VAL A 157 22.09 -25.72 34.88
C VAL A 157 22.66 -24.36 35.27
N ALA A 158 23.26 -24.29 36.45
CA ALA A 158 24.00 -23.11 36.89
C ALA A 158 25.40 -23.54 37.33
N LEU A 159 26.42 -23.06 36.61
CA LEU A 159 27.81 -23.31 36.93
C LEU A 159 28.18 -22.57 38.23
N PRO A 160 29.10 -23.13 39.03
CA PRO A 160 29.48 -22.50 40.27
C PRO A 160 30.47 -21.35 39.99
N LEU A 161 30.26 -20.18 40.60
CA LEU A 161 31.20 -19.04 40.57
C LEU A 161 32.66 -19.41 40.91
N ASP A 162 32.87 -20.52 41.64
CA ASP A 162 34.19 -21.11 41.80
C ASP A 162 34.26 -22.37 40.92
N PRO A 163 34.99 -22.36 39.78
CA PRO A 163 35.02 -23.46 38.81
C PRO A 163 35.63 -24.75 39.39
N GLN A 164 36.26 -24.68 40.57
CA GLN A 164 36.77 -25.84 41.30
C GLN A 164 35.69 -26.57 42.11
N ARG A 165 34.45 -26.07 42.13
CA ARG A 165 33.30 -26.70 42.80
C ARG A 165 32.46 -27.45 41.78
N THR A 166 31.63 -28.37 42.28
CA THR A 166 30.68 -29.05 41.44
C THR A 166 29.35 -28.31 41.36
N ALA A 167 28.75 -28.25 40.17
CA ALA A 167 27.37 -27.84 39.92
C ALA A 167 26.42 -29.03 39.98
N ARG A 168 25.11 -28.74 40.05
CA ARG A 168 24.06 -29.75 39.93
C ARG A 168 23.00 -29.30 38.94
N GLY A 169 22.78 -30.09 37.90
CA GLY A 169 21.70 -29.89 36.95
C GLY A 169 20.33 -30.30 37.51
N SER A 170 19.27 -29.80 36.89
CA SER A 170 17.89 -30.22 37.15
C SER A 170 17.03 -30.13 35.90
N GLY A 171 15.99 -30.97 35.80
CA GLY A 171 15.14 -31.02 34.59
C GLY A 171 15.78 -31.85 33.48
N GLY A 172 14.95 -32.48 32.65
CA GLY A 172 15.38 -33.32 31.53
C GLY A 172 16.51 -34.29 31.88
N ASP A 173 17.47 -34.36 30.97
CA ASP A 173 18.66 -35.20 31.11
C ASP A 173 19.65 -34.63 32.13
N ALA A 174 19.61 -33.32 32.42
CA ALA A 174 20.43 -32.71 33.47
C ALA A 174 20.01 -33.11 34.91
N ALA A 175 18.96 -33.91 35.09
CA ALA A 175 18.32 -34.13 36.37
C ALA A 175 19.19 -34.93 37.37
N LEU A 176 19.77 -34.21 38.36
CA LEU A 176 20.65 -34.73 39.42
C LEU A 176 22.12 -34.92 39.02
N ASP A 177 22.47 -34.51 37.82
CA ASP A 177 23.85 -34.53 37.33
C ASP A 177 24.78 -33.72 38.22
N VAL A 178 26.04 -34.10 38.20
CA VAL A 178 27.13 -33.42 38.91
C VAL A 178 28.17 -33.00 37.89
N LEU A 179 28.31 -31.69 37.69
CA LEU A 179 29.21 -31.11 36.71
C LEU A 179 30.46 -30.53 37.39
N SER A 180 31.64 -30.70 36.82
CA SER A 180 32.88 -30.06 37.26
C SER A 180 33.85 -29.82 36.11
N GLY A 181 34.55 -28.69 36.11
CA GLY A 181 35.42 -28.32 34.98
C GLY A 181 34.64 -28.29 33.68
N ILE A 182 33.54 -27.54 33.68
CA ILE A 182 32.68 -27.30 32.52
C ILE A 182 32.57 -25.80 32.40
N GLU A 183 32.82 -25.28 31.21
CA GLU A 183 32.75 -23.86 30.88
C GLU A 183 31.55 -23.58 29.97
N ASN A 184 31.21 -24.53 29.09
CA ASN A 184 30.16 -24.35 28.09
C ASN A 184 28.96 -25.28 28.36
N ILE A 185 27.75 -24.80 28.03
CA ILE A 185 26.53 -25.59 28.17
C ILE A 185 25.67 -25.42 26.91
N THR A 186 25.26 -26.55 26.33
CA THR A 186 24.23 -26.61 25.28
C THR A 186 22.93 -27.13 25.89
N GLY A 187 21.86 -26.36 25.79
CA GLY A 187 20.50 -26.68 26.19
C GLY A 187 19.84 -27.72 25.28
N SER A 188 18.55 -27.88 25.46
CA SER A 188 17.59 -28.75 24.79
C SER A 188 16.71 -27.95 23.85
N ALA A 189 15.80 -28.59 23.12
CA ALA A 189 14.82 -27.87 22.28
C ALA A 189 13.59 -27.37 23.07
N PHE A 190 13.77 -26.97 24.33
CA PHE A 190 12.71 -26.49 25.21
C PHE A 190 13.23 -25.37 26.11
N ASN A 191 12.31 -24.57 26.66
CA ASN A 191 12.55 -23.45 27.57
C ASN A 191 13.50 -23.73 28.75
N ASP A 192 14.77 -23.48 28.56
CA ASP A 192 15.89 -23.81 29.44
C ASP A 192 16.28 -22.66 30.37
N THR A 193 17.13 -22.97 31.33
CA THR A 193 17.73 -21.96 32.20
C THR A 193 19.19 -22.29 32.45
N LEU A 194 20.06 -21.58 31.75
CA LEU A 194 21.51 -21.79 31.77
C LEU A 194 22.18 -20.60 32.43
N THR A 195 23.16 -20.86 33.29
CA THR A 195 23.94 -19.81 33.94
C THR A 195 25.40 -20.21 33.97
N GLY A 196 26.25 -19.33 33.45
CA GLY A 196 27.69 -19.40 33.46
C GLY A 196 28.29 -19.15 34.85
N ASN A 197 29.57 -18.82 34.90
CA ASN A 197 30.34 -18.64 36.11
C ASN A 197 31.11 -17.32 36.13
N LYS A 198 32.43 -17.33 36.11
CA LYS A 198 33.26 -16.11 36.13
C LYS A 198 34.39 -16.16 35.10
N LEU A 199 34.27 -17.13 34.21
CA LEU A 199 35.17 -17.48 33.14
C LEU A 199 34.36 -17.28 31.87
N ASP A 200 35.03 -17.01 30.77
CA ASP A 200 34.44 -16.98 29.43
C ASP A 200 33.65 -18.30 29.18
N ASN A 201 32.34 -18.19 29.00
CA ASN A 201 31.41 -19.31 28.84
C ASN A 201 30.66 -19.18 27.52
N GLN A 202 30.41 -20.31 26.86
CA GLN A 202 29.46 -20.40 25.76
C GLN A 202 28.18 -21.10 26.25
N LEU A 203 27.06 -20.39 26.18
CA LEU A 203 25.73 -20.92 26.50
C LEU A 203 24.89 -20.93 25.23
N ILE A 204 24.31 -22.09 24.89
CA ILE A 204 23.44 -22.25 23.72
C ILE A 204 22.08 -22.76 24.21
N GLY A 205 21.00 -22.03 23.95
CA GLY A 205 19.62 -22.43 24.28
C GLY A 205 19.10 -23.51 23.34
N ASN A 206 19.19 -23.26 22.03
CA ASN A 206 18.42 -23.89 20.95
C ASN A 206 16.96 -23.45 21.01
N ALA A 207 16.04 -24.20 20.38
CA ALA A 207 14.64 -23.81 20.29
C ALA A 207 13.96 -23.73 21.66
N GLY A 208 13.10 -22.73 21.85
CA GLY A 208 12.26 -22.56 23.05
C GLY A 208 12.52 -21.21 23.70
N ASP A 209 11.68 -20.79 24.65
CA ASP A 209 11.91 -19.51 25.36
C ASP A 209 12.90 -19.74 26.51
N ASP A 210 14.16 -19.40 26.28
CA ASP A 210 15.30 -19.73 27.13
C ASP A 210 15.77 -18.55 27.99
N LEU A 211 16.40 -18.86 29.12
CA LEU A 211 17.04 -17.88 30.01
C LEU A 211 18.52 -18.19 30.16
N LEU A 212 19.38 -17.37 29.57
CA LEU A 212 20.83 -17.52 29.56
C LEU A 212 21.49 -16.38 30.34
N ARG A 213 22.49 -16.69 31.17
CA ARG A 213 23.24 -15.69 31.94
C ARG A 213 24.74 -15.98 31.97
N GLY A 214 25.57 -15.10 31.43
CA GLY A 214 27.03 -15.25 31.38
C GLY A 214 27.69 -15.10 32.75
N MET A 215 27.34 -14.00 33.44
CA MET A 215 27.81 -13.56 34.76
C MET A 215 29.08 -12.71 34.72
N ASP A 216 30.28 -13.25 34.99
CA ASP A 216 31.53 -12.52 34.71
C ASP A 216 32.32 -13.31 33.65
N GLY A 217 33.11 -12.63 32.83
CA GLY A 217 33.87 -13.26 31.74
C GLY A 217 33.43 -12.67 30.40
N ASN A 218 34.18 -12.95 29.34
CA ASN A 218 33.75 -12.57 27.99
C ASN A 218 32.93 -13.74 27.43
N ASP A 219 31.63 -13.68 27.61
CA ASP A 219 30.71 -14.77 27.38
C ASP A 219 30.11 -14.73 25.96
N VAL A 220 29.67 -15.89 25.48
CA VAL A 220 28.91 -16.03 24.23
C VAL A 220 27.58 -16.70 24.56
N LEU A 221 26.48 -15.96 24.42
CA LEU A 221 25.13 -16.44 24.69
C LEU A 221 24.37 -16.50 23.37
N ILE A 222 23.81 -17.66 23.07
CA ILE A 222 23.04 -17.91 21.86
C ILE A 222 21.69 -18.45 22.33
N GLY A 223 20.62 -17.68 22.16
CA GLY A 223 19.25 -18.11 22.39
C GLY A 223 18.91 -19.23 21.43
N ASP A 224 18.79 -18.89 20.15
CA ASP A 224 18.43 -19.83 19.11
C ASP A 224 19.52 -20.15 18.08
N GLY A 225 19.46 -21.37 17.55
CA GLY A 225 19.82 -21.59 16.14
C GLY A 225 21.28 -21.49 15.67
N ALA A 226 22.33 -21.50 16.49
CA ALA A 226 23.70 -21.49 15.95
C ALA A 226 24.09 -22.78 15.19
N ASN A 227 23.79 -22.82 13.89
CA ASN A 227 24.60 -23.56 12.92
C ASN A 227 25.71 -22.64 12.39
N ASP A 228 26.58 -22.19 13.29
CA ASP A 228 27.91 -21.78 12.86
C ASP A 228 28.60 -23.02 12.24
N ALA A 229 28.88 -22.94 10.94
CA ALA A 229 29.48 -24.03 10.17
C ALA A 229 30.93 -24.36 10.59
N ASN A 230 31.59 -23.52 11.40
CA ASN A 230 32.96 -23.74 11.86
C ASN A 230 33.11 -23.93 13.39
N GLN A 231 32.06 -23.69 14.19
CA GLN A 231 32.03 -23.83 15.67
C GLN A 231 33.15 -23.06 16.39
N ASP A 232 33.68 -21.99 15.80
CA ASP A 232 34.75 -21.19 16.43
C ASP A 232 34.22 -20.01 17.26
N GLY A 233 32.89 -19.84 17.32
CA GLY A 233 32.25 -18.81 18.12
C GLY A 233 32.40 -17.41 17.52
N ILE A 234 32.77 -17.32 16.24
CA ILE A 234 32.81 -16.09 15.46
C ILE A 234 31.82 -16.28 14.31
N ALA A 235 30.65 -15.67 14.44
CA ALA A 235 29.65 -15.72 13.37
C ALA A 235 30.21 -15.03 12.08
N ASP A 236 29.87 -15.59 10.91
CA ASP A 236 30.46 -15.27 9.60
C ASP A 236 29.90 -13.94 9.08
N ASP A 237 30.74 -12.89 9.09
CA ASP A 237 30.54 -11.61 8.41
C ASP A 237 30.82 -11.82 6.90
N LEU A 238 29.78 -12.17 6.13
CA LEU A 238 29.93 -12.53 4.71
C LEU A 238 30.11 -11.29 3.81
N ASP A 239 29.71 -10.10 4.26
CA ASP A 239 29.75 -8.86 3.47
C ASP A 239 30.88 -7.89 3.84
N GLY A 240 31.53 -8.11 4.98
CA GLY A 240 32.73 -7.44 5.46
C GLY A 240 32.49 -6.14 6.22
N ASP A 241 31.28 -5.93 6.76
CA ASP A 241 30.89 -4.74 7.53
C ASP A 241 31.31 -4.81 9.01
N GLY A 242 31.63 -6.00 9.51
CA GLY A 242 32.02 -6.26 10.90
C GLY A 242 30.89 -6.77 11.79
N ILE A 243 29.71 -7.03 11.23
CA ILE A 243 28.51 -7.59 11.85
C ILE A 243 28.29 -9.01 11.27
N PRO A 244 28.03 -10.05 12.07
CA PRO A 244 27.74 -11.38 11.55
C PRO A 244 26.36 -11.51 10.90
N ASP A 245 26.29 -12.16 9.74
CA ASP A 245 25.02 -12.50 9.07
C ASP A 245 24.16 -13.38 10.01
N GLY A 246 23.01 -12.85 10.46
CA GLY A 246 22.06 -13.55 11.32
C GLY A 246 21.70 -14.96 10.83
N ILE A 247 21.69 -15.94 11.74
CA ILE A 247 21.34 -17.34 11.47
C ILE A 247 19.90 -17.59 11.91
N ASP A 248 18.93 -17.45 10.98
CA ASP A 248 17.54 -17.80 11.26
C ASP A 248 17.32 -19.32 11.20
N ALA A 249 17.13 -19.95 12.36
CA ALA A 249 16.58 -21.28 12.45
C ALA A 249 15.04 -21.21 12.51
N PRO A 250 14.28 -21.88 11.61
CA PRO A 250 12.83 -21.85 11.67
C PRO A 250 12.30 -22.54 12.93
N GLY A 251 11.65 -21.76 13.81
CA GLY A 251 10.93 -22.25 14.98
C GLY A 251 11.51 -21.85 16.34
N GLY A 252 12.19 -20.70 16.42
CA GLY A 252 12.75 -20.16 17.66
C GLY A 252 11.72 -19.68 18.68
N GLY A 253 12.19 -19.33 19.88
CA GLY A 253 11.43 -18.87 21.03
C GLY A 253 11.83 -17.47 21.48
N ASN A 254 11.13 -16.96 22.49
CA ASN A 254 11.39 -15.62 23.02
C ASN A 254 12.40 -15.68 24.16
N ASP A 255 13.66 -15.39 23.85
CA ASP A 255 14.78 -15.61 24.74
C ASP A 255 15.09 -14.43 25.65
N THR A 256 15.76 -14.71 26.76
CA THR A 256 16.32 -13.69 27.65
C THR A 256 17.77 -13.98 27.93
N LEU A 257 18.65 -13.12 27.43
CA LEU A 257 20.11 -13.23 27.53
C LEU A 257 20.65 -12.06 28.37
N ASP A 258 21.57 -12.36 29.29
CA ASP A 258 22.20 -11.40 30.20
C ASP A 258 23.71 -11.73 30.26
N GLY A 259 24.54 -10.91 29.60
CA GLY A 259 26.00 -11.09 29.52
C GLY A 259 26.64 -10.91 30.90
N GLY A 260 26.48 -9.73 31.48
CA GLY A 260 26.88 -9.41 32.84
C GLY A 260 28.11 -8.51 32.88
N PHE A 261 29.27 -9.05 33.26
CA PHE A 261 30.54 -8.31 33.26
C PHE A 261 31.52 -8.93 32.28
N GLY A 262 31.98 -8.17 31.30
CA GLY A 262 32.93 -8.61 30.30
C GLY A 262 32.60 -8.01 28.95
N ASP A 263 33.39 -8.32 27.93
CA ASP A 263 33.01 -7.97 26.55
C ASP A 263 32.27 -9.18 25.96
N ASP A 264 30.95 -9.16 26.02
CA ASP A 264 30.05 -10.28 25.75
C ASP A 264 29.52 -10.28 24.31
N ARG A 265 29.11 -11.46 23.82
CA ARG A 265 28.38 -11.61 22.54
C ARG A 265 27.06 -12.32 22.77
N LEU A 266 25.96 -11.65 22.45
CA LEU A 266 24.61 -12.16 22.63
C LEU A 266 23.91 -12.26 21.27
N PHE A 267 23.25 -13.39 21.02
CA PHE A 267 22.48 -13.66 19.81
C PHE A 267 21.09 -14.17 20.23
N GLY A 268 20.03 -13.42 19.93
CA GLY A 268 18.64 -13.80 20.18
C GLY A 268 18.22 -14.93 19.24
N GLY A 269 18.15 -14.62 17.95
CA GLY A 269 17.85 -15.57 16.90
C GLY A 269 16.48 -15.30 16.29
N SER A 270 15.53 -16.21 16.45
CA SER A 270 14.17 -16.01 15.94
C SER A 270 13.18 -15.97 17.10
N GLY A 271 12.42 -14.91 17.26
CA GLY A 271 11.56 -14.71 18.42
C GLY A 271 11.56 -13.25 18.82
N ASN A 272 10.76 -12.90 19.82
CA ASN A 272 10.85 -11.57 20.41
C ASN A 272 11.71 -11.67 21.66
N ASP A 273 12.98 -11.31 21.53
CA ASP A 273 14.05 -11.58 22.46
C ASP A 273 14.36 -10.39 23.36
N THR A 274 15.06 -10.64 24.46
CA THR A 274 15.56 -9.61 25.37
C THR A 274 17.02 -9.86 25.66
N LEU A 275 17.89 -8.98 25.18
CA LEU A 275 19.33 -9.06 25.31
C LEU A 275 19.85 -7.91 26.18
N ILE A 276 20.69 -8.24 27.16
CA ILE A 276 21.31 -7.28 28.08
C ILE A 276 22.82 -7.55 28.08
N GLY A 277 23.62 -6.62 27.56
CA GLY A 277 25.09 -6.71 27.55
C GLY A 277 25.64 -6.61 28.98
N GLY A 278 25.47 -5.45 29.60
CA GLY A 278 25.83 -5.20 30.99
C GLY A 278 27.00 -4.25 31.12
N PHE A 279 28.15 -4.72 31.60
CA PHE A 279 29.36 -3.92 31.75
C PHE A 279 30.46 -4.45 30.84
N GLY A 280 30.96 -3.62 29.94
CA GLY A 280 32.02 -3.95 28.99
C GLY A 280 31.59 -3.53 27.59
N ASN A 281 32.39 -3.85 26.57
CA ASN A 281 32.04 -3.50 25.19
C ASN A 281 31.38 -4.73 24.56
N ASP A 282 30.05 -4.72 24.57
CA ASP A 282 29.23 -5.86 24.22
C ASP A 282 28.83 -5.83 22.75
N THR A 283 28.46 -6.99 22.22
CA THR A 283 27.92 -7.13 20.87
C THR A 283 26.61 -7.92 20.94
N LEU A 284 25.49 -7.29 20.57
CA LEU A 284 24.15 -7.86 20.69
C LEU A 284 23.48 -7.93 19.30
N TYR A 285 22.85 -9.07 19.02
CA TYR A 285 22.08 -9.33 17.80
C TYR A 285 20.70 -9.85 18.16
N GLY A 286 19.64 -9.11 17.80
CA GLY A 286 18.24 -9.52 18.00
C GLY A 286 17.88 -10.67 17.05
N GLY A 287 17.87 -10.38 15.76
CA GLY A 287 17.61 -11.34 14.69
C GLY A 287 16.24 -11.12 14.06
N SER A 288 15.37 -12.11 14.10
CA SER A 288 14.00 -12.00 13.57
C SER A 288 12.97 -11.89 14.69
N GLY A 289 12.20 -10.82 14.73
CA GLY A 289 11.11 -10.59 15.68
C GLY A 289 11.18 -9.19 16.26
N ASP A 290 10.24 -8.81 17.13
CA ASP A 290 10.33 -7.49 17.79
C ASP A 290 11.16 -7.64 19.08
N ASP A 291 12.42 -7.22 19.04
CA ASP A 291 13.45 -7.47 20.05
C ASP A 291 13.70 -6.26 20.97
N LEU A 292 14.25 -6.53 22.17
CA LEU A 292 14.72 -5.52 23.11
C LEU A 292 16.19 -5.73 23.43
N LEU A 293 17.04 -4.80 23.02
CA LEU A 293 18.49 -4.83 23.23
C LEU A 293 18.90 -3.68 24.18
N THR A 294 19.74 -3.99 25.17
CA THR A 294 20.36 -2.99 26.05
C THR A 294 21.85 -3.26 26.16
N GLY A 295 22.68 -2.32 25.67
CA GLY A 295 24.15 -2.40 25.73
C GLY A 295 24.65 -2.29 27.17
N GLY A 296 24.48 -1.10 27.77
CA GLY A 296 24.81 -0.86 29.17
C GLY A 296 26.00 0.09 29.33
N ASP A 297 27.00 -0.31 30.12
CA ASP A 297 28.19 0.50 30.36
C ASP A 297 29.32 0.02 29.43
N GLY A 298 29.69 0.80 28.42
CA GLY A 298 30.77 0.50 27.49
C GLY A 298 30.48 1.02 26.09
N ASN A 299 31.35 0.71 25.14
CA ASN A 299 31.12 1.07 23.75
C ASN A 299 30.53 -0.15 23.04
N ASP A 300 29.22 -0.20 22.92
CA ASP A 300 28.50 -1.39 22.50
C ASP A 300 28.18 -1.37 21.00
N VAL A 301 27.99 -2.56 20.43
CA VAL A 301 27.49 -2.75 19.06
C VAL A 301 26.20 -3.54 19.13
N MET A 302 25.12 -2.99 18.59
CA MET A 302 23.79 -3.58 18.64
C MET A 302 23.15 -3.56 17.25
N ASP A 303 22.45 -4.64 16.93
CA ASP A 303 21.71 -4.82 15.68
C ASP A 303 20.38 -5.53 16.00
N GLY A 304 19.27 -4.86 15.72
CA GLY A 304 17.91 -5.36 15.93
C GLY A 304 17.58 -6.48 14.95
N GLY A 305 17.79 -6.24 13.66
CA GLY A 305 17.63 -7.21 12.59
C GLY A 305 16.35 -6.97 11.81
N SER A 306 15.33 -7.81 11.99
CA SER A 306 14.04 -7.63 11.31
C SER A 306 12.89 -7.72 12.30
N GLY A 307 11.95 -6.80 12.22
CA GLY A 307 10.92 -6.61 13.24
C GLY A 307 10.97 -5.18 13.76
N ASN A 308 10.10 -4.82 14.70
CA ASN A 308 10.09 -3.47 15.27
C ASN A 308 10.85 -3.50 16.61
N ASP A 309 12.09 -3.09 16.59
CA ASP A 309 13.06 -3.33 17.66
C ASP A 309 13.21 -2.12 18.59
N GLU A 310 13.57 -2.37 19.85
CA GLU A 310 13.93 -1.35 20.84
C GLU A 310 15.39 -1.53 21.26
N LEU A 311 16.24 -0.56 20.89
CA LEU A 311 17.69 -0.57 21.18
C LEU A 311 18.06 0.57 22.14
N ILE A 312 18.78 0.23 23.21
CA ILE A 312 19.17 1.16 24.27
C ILE A 312 20.69 1.08 24.55
N GLY A 313 21.46 2.09 24.13
CA GLY A 313 22.92 2.14 24.28
C GLY A 313 23.35 2.34 25.74
N SER A 314 22.93 3.47 26.33
CA SER A 314 23.19 3.93 27.71
C SER A 314 24.47 4.75 27.90
N LEU A 315 25.61 4.14 28.27
CA LEU A 315 26.83 4.88 28.59
C LEU A 315 28.00 4.41 27.74
N GLY A 316 28.51 5.29 26.88
CA GLY A 316 29.70 5.04 26.07
C GLY A 316 29.43 5.42 24.62
N ASP A 317 30.41 5.21 23.75
CA ASP A 317 30.23 5.54 22.32
C ASP A 317 29.71 4.30 21.60
N ASP A 318 28.40 4.26 21.36
CA ASP A 318 27.66 3.09 20.89
C ASP A 318 27.43 3.10 19.37
N VAL A 319 27.25 1.91 18.79
CA VAL A 319 26.82 1.72 17.40
C VAL A 319 25.55 0.88 17.39
N MET A 320 24.48 1.42 16.83
CA MET A 320 23.16 0.80 16.81
C MET A 320 22.58 0.76 15.41
N HIS A 321 22.12 -0.42 15.00
CA HIS A 321 21.39 -0.68 13.75
C HIS A 321 19.99 -1.19 14.11
N GLY A 322 18.94 -0.50 13.65
CA GLY A 322 17.55 -0.96 13.78
C GLY A 322 17.30 -2.16 12.87
N GLY A 323 17.44 -1.94 11.56
CA GLY A 323 17.33 -2.97 10.54
C GLY A 323 16.06 -2.81 9.72
N ASP A 324 15.37 -3.90 9.41
CA ASP A 324 14.07 -3.87 8.72
C ASP A 324 12.92 -3.75 9.74
N GLY A 325 12.19 -2.64 9.77
CA GLY A 325 11.00 -2.46 10.60
C GLY A 325 10.88 -1.02 11.10
N ASN A 326 9.92 -0.76 11.98
CA ASN A 326 9.77 0.58 12.56
C ASN A 326 10.39 0.58 13.96
N ASP A 327 11.63 1.02 14.07
CA ASP A 327 12.49 0.81 15.22
C ASP A 327 12.55 2.01 16.17
N PHE A 328 12.94 1.75 17.41
CA PHE A 328 13.15 2.77 18.44
C PHE A 328 14.57 2.65 19.02
N LEU A 329 15.42 3.64 18.73
CA LEU A 329 16.82 3.66 19.16
C LEU A 329 17.06 4.81 20.15
N THR A 330 17.69 4.53 21.29
CA THR A 330 18.08 5.55 22.29
C THR A 330 19.51 5.34 22.79
N ALA A 331 20.45 6.23 22.45
CA ALA A 331 21.86 6.07 22.82
C ALA A 331 22.21 6.66 24.19
N SER A 332 21.61 7.79 24.54
CA SER A 332 21.78 8.52 25.82
C SER A 332 23.06 9.34 25.97
N ILE A 333 24.21 8.76 26.30
CA ILE A 333 25.44 9.53 26.58
C ILE A 333 26.63 8.87 25.87
N GLY A 334 27.26 9.60 24.96
CA GLY A 334 28.33 9.07 24.11
C GLY A 334 28.57 9.95 22.90
N ASP A 335 29.59 9.71 22.10
CA ASP A 335 29.57 10.15 20.69
C ASP A 335 29.05 8.96 19.85
N ASP A 336 27.74 8.88 19.63
CA ASP A 336 27.02 7.68 19.20
C ASP A 336 26.76 7.61 17.69
N GLN A 337 26.51 6.40 17.19
CA GLN A 337 26.10 6.14 15.80
C GLN A 337 24.80 5.33 15.77
N LEU A 338 23.73 5.91 15.23
CA LEU A 338 22.41 5.30 15.11
C LEU A 338 22.04 5.19 13.62
N PHE A 339 21.62 4.00 13.20
CA PHE A 339 21.13 3.70 11.86
C PHE A 339 19.76 3.05 11.97
N GLY A 340 18.70 3.68 11.44
CA GLY A 340 17.35 3.11 11.38
C GLY A 340 17.26 2.02 10.31
N GLU A 341 17.78 2.35 9.13
CA GLU A 341 17.82 1.52 7.93
C GLU A 341 16.49 1.45 7.17
N GLY A 342 15.57 0.54 7.48
CA GLY A 342 14.40 0.31 6.65
C GLY A 342 13.08 0.29 7.41
N GLY A 343 12.31 1.36 7.37
CA GLY A 343 10.98 1.50 7.94
C GLY A 343 10.82 2.87 8.58
N ASP A 344 9.69 3.16 9.24
CA ASP A 344 9.50 4.49 9.84
C ASP A 344 10.06 4.50 11.28
N ASP A 345 11.25 5.06 11.47
CA ASP A 345 12.06 4.89 12.70
C ASP A 345 12.04 6.10 13.65
N ASP A 346 12.37 5.85 14.92
CA ASP A 346 12.50 6.87 15.98
C ASP A 346 13.86 6.79 16.66
N LEU A 347 14.76 7.71 16.29
CA LEU A 347 16.16 7.73 16.73
C LEU A 347 16.42 8.92 17.66
N GLN A 348 16.89 8.62 18.87
CA GLN A 348 17.26 9.59 19.90
C GLN A 348 18.72 9.41 20.33
N ALA A 349 19.58 10.31 19.90
CA ALA A 349 21.01 10.20 20.16
C ALA A 349 21.37 10.57 21.61
N GLY A 350 21.17 11.82 22.01
CA GLY A 350 21.30 12.23 23.42
C GLY A 350 22.41 13.25 23.65
N ASP A 351 23.21 13.05 24.70
CA ASP A 351 24.35 13.93 24.99
C ASP A 351 25.59 13.41 24.25
N GLY A 352 26.07 14.14 23.24
CA GLY A 352 27.08 13.61 22.33
C GLY A 352 27.35 14.47 21.11
N ASN A 353 28.36 14.14 20.31
CA ASN A 353 28.37 14.59 18.90
C ASN A 353 28.05 13.38 18.05
N ASP A 354 26.78 13.24 17.72
CA ASP A 354 26.24 11.98 17.27
C ASP A 354 26.08 11.94 15.75
N LEU A 355 26.07 10.72 15.20
CA LEU A 355 25.63 10.44 13.84
C LEU A 355 24.30 9.69 13.92
N VAL A 356 23.27 10.26 13.31
CA VAL A 356 21.93 9.68 13.22
C VAL A 356 21.55 9.60 11.75
N ASP A 357 21.28 8.40 11.26
CA ASP A 357 20.88 8.11 9.88
C ASP A 357 19.55 7.34 9.90
N GLY A 358 18.48 7.94 9.37
CA GLY A 358 17.14 7.36 9.34
C GLY A 358 17.08 6.18 8.38
N GLY A 359 17.30 6.44 7.09
CA GLY A 359 17.35 5.41 6.07
C GLY A 359 16.18 5.52 5.09
N ASP A 360 15.50 4.42 4.79
CA ASP A 360 14.29 4.38 3.98
C ASP A 360 13.06 4.41 4.90
N GLY A 361 12.22 5.45 4.85
CA GLY A 361 11.06 5.59 5.71
C GLY A 361 10.74 7.03 6.04
N ASN A 362 9.70 7.28 6.84
CA ASN A 362 9.42 8.61 7.38
C ASN A 362 9.93 8.66 8.83
N ASP A 363 11.15 9.11 9.00
CA ASP A 363 11.88 8.92 10.24
C ASP A 363 11.81 10.13 11.17
N ARG A 364 11.95 9.90 12.47
CA ARG A 364 12.10 10.93 13.49
C ARG A 364 13.49 10.89 14.08
N LEU A 365 14.30 11.91 13.81
CA LEU A 365 15.69 12.01 14.27
C LEU A 365 15.84 13.14 15.29
N VAL A 366 16.37 12.81 16.47
CA VAL A 366 16.65 13.79 17.54
C VAL A 366 18.12 13.70 17.96
N GLY A 367 18.87 14.78 17.72
CA GLY A 367 20.27 14.92 18.15
C GLY A 367 20.41 15.17 19.64
N SER A 368 19.61 16.10 20.19
CA SER A 368 19.65 16.56 21.58
C SER A 368 20.80 17.52 21.91
N SER A 369 21.94 17.07 22.46
CA SER A 369 22.97 17.98 22.98
C SER A 369 24.36 17.66 22.43
N GLY A 370 24.86 18.53 21.58
CA GLY A 370 26.22 18.58 21.05
C GLY A 370 26.18 18.88 19.56
N ASP A 371 27.29 18.73 18.83
CA ASP A 371 27.32 19.09 17.41
C ASP A 371 26.98 17.86 16.55
N ASP A 372 25.70 17.65 16.28
CA ASP A 372 25.18 16.39 15.74
C ASP A 372 25.12 16.36 14.21
N ARG A 373 25.05 15.16 13.64
CA ARG A 373 24.84 14.91 12.21
C ARG A 373 23.62 14.02 12.01
N LEU A 374 22.52 14.62 11.55
CA LEU A 374 21.23 13.98 11.29
C LEU A 374 21.04 13.86 9.77
N LEU A 375 20.80 12.64 9.28
CA LEU A 375 20.55 12.30 7.89
C LEU A 375 19.19 11.61 7.82
N GLY A 376 18.18 12.25 7.21
CA GLY A 376 16.84 11.67 7.09
C GLY A 376 16.86 10.45 6.17
N GLY A 377 17.17 10.68 4.89
CA GLY A 377 17.34 9.60 3.93
C GLY A 377 16.27 9.66 2.86
N ALA A 378 15.41 8.64 2.77
CA ALA A 378 14.35 8.54 1.79
C ALA A 378 12.98 8.42 2.45
N GLY A 379 12.18 9.47 2.35
CA GLY A 379 10.81 9.57 2.85
C GLY A 379 10.57 10.96 3.37
N ASN A 380 9.56 11.17 4.21
CA ASN A 380 9.28 12.50 4.76
C ASN A 380 9.74 12.56 6.20
N ASP A 381 10.95 13.05 6.42
CA ASP A 381 11.63 12.92 7.71
C ASP A 381 11.41 14.15 8.59
N MET A 382 11.49 13.94 9.91
CA MET A 382 11.44 14.99 10.92
C MET A 382 12.75 15.03 11.70
N LEU A 383 13.50 16.13 11.54
CA LEU A 383 14.83 16.32 12.12
C LEU A 383 14.81 17.40 13.22
N GLN A 384 15.31 17.07 14.39
CA GLN A 384 15.44 17.96 15.55
C GLN A 384 16.87 17.92 16.11
N GLY A 385 17.69 18.92 15.79
CA GLY A 385 19.08 19.02 16.30
C GLY A 385 19.18 19.48 17.77
N ASP A 386 18.22 20.28 18.24
CA ASP A 386 18.23 20.90 19.58
C ASP A 386 19.45 21.80 19.88
N ALA A 387 20.38 21.37 20.74
CA ALA A 387 21.42 22.22 21.31
C ALA A 387 22.78 21.89 20.72
N GLY A 388 23.19 22.63 19.69
CA GLY A 388 24.40 22.26 18.96
C GLY A 388 24.74 23.23 17.85
N ALA A 389 25.77 22.90 17.09
CA ALA A 389 25.92 23.37 15.72
C ALA A 389 25.76 22.17 14.77
N ASP A 390 24.51 21.88 14.42
CA ASP A 390 24.14 20.58 13.85
C ASP A 390 24.21 20.56 12.32
N TYR A 391 24.41 19.39 11.75
CA TYR A 391 24.25 19.13 10.32
C TYR A 391 22.97 18.32 10.13
N MET A 392 21.97 18.89 9.48
CA MET A 392 20.68 18.26 9.20
C MET A 392 20.45 18.21 7.69
N ASP A 393 20.32 16.99 7.16
CA ASP A 393 20.13 16.71 5.74
C ASP A 393 18.90 15.80 5.59
N GLY A 394 17.78 16.34 5.11
CA GLY A 394 16.53 15.59 4.98
C GLY A 394 16.62 14.48 3.93
N GLY A 395 17.36 14.71 2.84
CA GLY A 395 17.54 13.72 1.80
C GLY A 395 16.49 13.84 0.70
N SER A 396 15.71 12.79 0.47
CA SER A 396 14.69 12.74 -0.58
C SER A 396 13.30 12.55 -0.01
N GLY A 397 12.42 13.49 -0.32
CA GLY A 397 11.02 13.46 0.06
C GLY A 397 10.60 14.87 0.41
N VAL A 398 9.78 15.04 1.44
CA VAL A 398 9.38 16.35 1.97
C VAL A 398 9.74 16.40 3.45
N ASP A 399 10.88 16.99 3.74
CA ASP A 399 11.51 16.88 5.05
C ASP A 399 11.25 18.11 5.91
N THR A 400 11.16 17.89 7.22
CA THR A 400 10.77 18.89 8.19
C THR A 400 11.86 19.07 9.25
N VAL A 401 12.26 20.31 9.48
CA VAL A 401 13.08 20.64 10.66
C VAL A 401 12.22 21.18 11.79
N ASP A 402 12.40 20.66 13.00
CA ASP A 402 11.62 21.03 14.19
C ASP A 402 12.44 21.81 15.22
N TYR A 403 12.02 23.04 15.50
CA TYR A 403 12.57 23.91 16.55
C TYR A 403 11.54 24.25 17.65
N SER A 404 10.45 23.50 17.74
CA SER A 404 9.32 23.75 18.65
C SER A 404 9.71 23.83 20.12
N GLN A 405 10.74 23.09 20.55
CA GLN A 405 11.25 23.08 21.93
C GLN A 405 12.32 24.14 22.22
N GLY A 406 12.75 24.89 21.20
CA GLY A 406 13.91 25.78 21.24
C GLY A 406 13.64 27.24 21.67
N GLY A 407 14.67 28.06 21.47
CA GLY A 407 14.58 29.53 21.48
C GLY A 407 14.07 30.08 20.15
N ALA A 408 13.84 31.39 20.06
CA ALA A 408 13.52 32.03 18.78
C ALA A 408 14.56 31.70 17.70
N VAL A 409 14.11 31.38 16.49
CA VAL A 409 14.93 30.99 15.34
C VAL A 409 14.76 31.97 14.17
N GLY A 410 15.82 32.08 13.37
CA GLY A 410 15.74 32.75 12.08
C GLY A 410 16.36 31.86 11.02
N ILE A 411 15.53 31.27 10.15
CA ILE A 411 15.90 30.28 9.14
C ILE A 411 15.59 30.84 7.75
N ASN A 412 16.50 30.62 6.80
CA ASN A 412 16.31 30.96 5.40
C ASN A 412 16.83 29.86 4.49
N LEU A 413 15.92 29.02 3.98
CA LEU A 413 16.24 27.86 3.15
C LEU A 413 16.84 28.27 1.80
N ALA A 414 16.37 29.37 1.19
CA ALA A 414 16.95 29.88 -0.06
C ALA A 414 18.45 30.24 0.02
N THR A 415 18.95 30.61 1.20
CA THR A 415 20.35 31.02 1.39
C THR A 415 21.14 30.09 2.31
N GLY A 416 20.48 29.16 2.99
CA GLY A 416 21.05 28.34 4.07
C GLY A 416 21.47 29.16 5.29
N SER A 417 20.90 30.34 5.50
CA SER A 417 21.26 31.21 6.63
C SER A 417 20.40 30.87 7.84
N VAL A 418 21.04 30.63 8.98
CA VAL A 418 20.39 30.34 10.26
C VAL A 418 20.84 31.30 11.37
N SER A 419 20.02 31.48 12.41
CA SER A 419 20.28 32.35 13.56
C SER A 419 19.35 32.03 14.74
N GLY A 420 19.61 32.62 15.90
CA GLY A 420 18.78 32.38 17.09
C GLY A 420 19.18 31.09 17.79
N ALA A 421 18.21 30.23 18.10
CA ALA A 421 18.50 28.88 18.60
C ALA A 421 19.19 28.01 17.54
N ALA A 422 18.86 28.19 16.26
CA ALA A 422 19.48 27.50 15.12
C ALA A 422 20.91 27.98 14.78
N ALA A 423 21.59 28.69 15.70
CA ALA A 423 22.83 29.40 15.37
C ALA A 423 24.06 28.48 15.34
N GLY A 424 24.36 27.95 14.17
CA GLY A 424 25.48 27.01 13.96
C GLY A 424 25.12 25.95 12.93
N ASP A 425 23.81 25.69 12.83
CA ASP A 425 23.23 24.60 12.09
C ASP A 425 23.41 24.75 10.58
N GLN A 426 23.40 23.61 9.89
CA GLN A 426 23.41 23.49 8.44
C GLN A 426 22.21 22.67 8.02
N LEU A 427 21.30 23.28 7.27
CA LEU A 427 20.07 22.66 6.78
C LEU A 427 20.21 22.37 5.28
N ILE A 428 19.98 21.14 4.87
CA ILE A 428 20.07 20.67 3.48
C ILE A 428 18.85 19.78 3.18
N GLY A 429 18.25 19.95 1.99
CA GLY A 429 17.08 19.15 1.60
C GLY A 429 15.95 19.23 2.61
N ILE A 430 15.59 20.44 3.05
CA ILE A 430 14.50 20.68 3.99
C ILE A 430 13.47 21.54 3.27
N GLU A 431 12.20 21.11 3.30
CA GLU A 431 11.08 21.82 2.67
C GLU A 431 10.15 22.46 3.71
N ASN A 432 10.05 21.89 4.91
CA ASN A 432 9.15 22.34 5.96
C ASN A 432 9.90 22.80 7.21
N ILE A 433 9.34 23.79 7.91
CA ILE A 433 9.91 24.31 9.15
C ILE A 433 8.83 24.43 10.22
N ILE A 434 9.11 23.86 11.39
CA ILE A 434 8.35 24.11 12.63
C ILE A 434 9.17 25.06 13.50
N GLY A 435 8.63 26.25 13.74
CA GLY A 435 9.19 27.28 14.61
C GLY A 435 8.99 26.97 16.09
N SER A 436 9.60 27.77 16.94
CA SER A 436 9.50 27.75 18.40
C SER A 436 8.25 28.49 18.90
N GLY A 437 7.97 28.42 20.21
CA GLY A 437 6.95 29.27 20.84
C GLY A 437 7.34 30.76 21.02
N GLN A 438 8.21 31.31 20.17
CA GLN A 438 8.72 32.70 20.24
C GLN A 438 8.70 33.34 18.85
N ASN A 439 9.00 34.64 18.79
CA ASN A 439 9.07 35.40 17.55
C ASN A 439 10.16 34.88 16.59
N ASP A 440 9.73 34.15 15.57
CA ASP A 440 10.58 33.51 14.59
C ASP A 440 10.61 34.24 13.25
N ILE A 441 11.64 33.97 12.46
CA ILE A 441 11.77 34.42 11.07
C ILE A 441 12.01 33.18 10.21
N LEU A 442 10.97 32.72 9.53
CA LEU A 442 11.00 31.51 8.71
C LEU A 442 10.90 31.91 7.24
N VAL A 443 11.91 31.58 6.45
CA VAL A 443 11.97 31.89 5.02
C VAL A 443 12.22 30.63 4.22
N GLY A 444 11.33 30.36 3.26
CA GLY A 444 11.35 29.21 2.37
C GLY A 444 12.44 29.25 1.30
N ASP A 445 12.22 28.52 0.22
CA ASP A 445 13.01 28.56 -1.00
C ASP A 445 12.13 28.79 -2.25
N ALA A 446 12.49 28.25 -3.42
CA ALA A 446 11.68 28.43 -4.63
C ALA A 446 10.74 27.25 -4.90
N ASN A 447 10.76 26.24 -4.04
CA ASN A 447 9.88 25.09 -4.03
C ASN A 447 8.77 25.29 -2.98
N PRO A 448 7.67 24.53 -3.03
CA PRO A 448 6.63 24.61 -2.01
C PRO A 448 7.17 24.32 -0.61
N ASN A 449 6.95 25.22 0.34
CA ASN A 449 7.32 25.04 1.75
C ASN A 449 6.09 25.06 2.67
N THR A 450 6.18 24.39 3.82
CA THR A 450 5.19 24.50 4.90
C THR A 450 5.82 25.09 6.16
N PHE A 451 5.20 26.11 6.72
CA PHE A 451 5.63 26.76 7.95
C PHE A 451 4.59 26.56 9.05
N THR A 452 5.02 26.01 10.18
CA THR A 452 4.26 26.06 11.44
C THR A 452 4.99 27.01 12.39
N GLY A 453 4.49 28.23 12.55
CA GLY A 453 5.13 29.23 13.43
C GLY A 453 5.05 28.87 14.92
N ASN A 454 4.01 28.12 15.32
CA ASN A 454 3.58 27.98 16.71
C ASN A 454 3.25 29.36 17.32
N GLY A 455 3.26 29.50 18.64
CA GLY A 455 2.97 30.79 19.26
C GLY A 455 4.13 31.76 19.08
N GLY A 456 3.86 33.02 18.80
CA GLY A 456 4.93 33.95 18.52
C GLY A 456 4.39 35.22 17.93
N ALA A 457 5.25 36.05 17.36
CA ALA A 457 4.82 37.07 16.42
C ALA A 457 5.82 36.97 15.29
N ASP A 458 5.50 36.07 14.37
CA ASP A 458 6.45 35.43 13.50
C ASP A 458 6.48 36.12 12.14
N THR A 459 7.55 35.89 11.39
CA THR A 459 7.68 36.38 10.02
C THR A 459 7.84 35.18 9.11
N LEU A 460 6.79 34.85 8.38
CA LEU A 460 6.72 33.73 7.44
C LEU A 460 6.86 34.27 6.01
N ILE A 461 7.85 33.80 5.27
CA ILE A 461 8.17 34.25 3.91
C ILE A 461 8.36 33.04 3.00
N GLY A 462 7.41 32.73 2.11
CA GLY A 462 7.51 31.57 1.22
C GLY A 462 8.57 31.74 0.11
N GLN A 463 8.41 32.78 -0.70
CA GLN A 463 9.18 33.13 -1.91
C GLN A 463 8.56 32.62 -3.21
N GLY A 464 8.93 31.43 -3.69
CA GLY A 464 8.38 30.88 -4.92
C GLY A 464 7.92 29.46 -4.68
N GLY A 465 6.90 29.02 -5.40
CA GLY A 465 6.22 27.77 -5.06
C GLY A 465 4.77 28.08 -4.68
N VAL A 466 4.12 27.11 -4.04
CA VAL A 466 2.86 27.33 -3.32
C VAL A 466 3.19 27.11 -1.86
N ASP A 467 3.39 28.20 -1.14
CA ASP A 467 3.89 28.16 0.21
C ASP A 467 2.74 28.19 1.21
N THR A 468 2.90 27.45 2.31
CA THR A 468 1.84 27.15 3.27
C THR A 468 2.17 27.72 4.63
N ALA A 469 1.27 28.54 5.18
CA ALA A 469 1.26 28.81 6.61
C ALA A 469 0.21 27.90 7.28
N ASP A 470 0.68 27.03 8.16
CA ASP A 470 -0.13 26.03 8.83
C ASP A 470 -0.43 26.44 10.28
N TYR A 471 -1.72 26.63 10.58
CA TYR A 471 -2.24 26.93 11.91
C TYR A 471 -3.19 25.84 12.44
N ALA A 472 -3.18 24.63 11.86
CA ALA A 472 -4.09 23.54 12.20
C ALA A 472 -4.01 23.13 13.68
N THR A 473 -2.82 23.23 14.28
CA THR A 473 -2.59 22.88 15.68
C THR A 473 -3.02 23.98 16.66
N SER A 474 -3.50 25.12 16.17
CA SER A 474 -3.76 26.26 17.04
C SER A 474 -4.88 26.02 18.02
N ALA A 475 -4.62 26.36 19.29
CA ALA A 475 -5.54 26.15 20.40
C ALA A 475 -6.68 27.19 20.48
N ALA A 476 -6.74 28.12 19.52
CA ALA A 476 -7.79 29.13 19.42
C ALA A 476 -7.98 29.57 17.96
N ALA A 477 -9.13 30.18 17.68
CA ALA A 477 -9.41 30.77 16.38
C ALA A 477 -8.40 31.85 15.98
N ILE A 478 -8.10 31.88 14.68
CA ILE A 478 -7.14 32.77 14.05
C ILE A 478 -7.83 33.71 13.05
N THR A 479 -7.19 34.83 12.77
CA THR A 479 -7.58 35.77 11.73
C THR A 479 -6.38 36.10 10.88
N ILE A 480 -6.39 35.67 9.62
CA ILE A 480 -5.36 35.97 8.62
C ILE A 480 -5.90 36.96 7.61
N HIS A 481 -5.03 37.91 7.23
CA HIS A 481 -5.29 38.82 6.13
C HIS A 481 -4.05 38.94 5.25
N LEU A 482 -4.11 38.37 4.05
CA LEU A 482 -3.10 38.53 3.02
C LEU A 482 -3.31 39.89 2.34
N ASN A 483 -2.26 40.72 2.31
CA ASN A 483 -2.33 42.08 1.76
C ASN A 483 -1.74 42.18 0.34
N THR A 484 -1.41 41.04 -0.28
CA THR A 484 -0.76 40.97 -1.59
C THR A 484 -1.64 41.65 -2.64
N THR A 485 -1.01 42.42 -3.52
CA THR A 485 -1.69 43.05 -4.67
C THR A 485 -0.93 42.74 -5.93
N VAL A 486 -1.57 42.82 -7.10
CA VAL A 486 -0.89 42.65 -8.39
C VAL A 486 0.25 43.68 -8.56
N ALA A 487 0.11 44.86 -7.94
CA ALA A 487 1.10 45.93 -7.97
C ALA A 487 2.22 45.77 -6.93
N ASP A 488 1.92 45.11 -5.81
CA ASP A 488 2.86 44.83 -4.72
C ASP A 488 2.65 43.40 -4.19
N PRO A 489 3.22 42.39 -4.88
CA PRO A 489 3.16 40.99 -4.44
C PRO A 489 3.89 40.75 -3.12
N LEU A 490 4.74 41.69 -2.68
CA LEU A 490 5.52 41.61 -1.45
C LEU A 490 4.82 42.31 -0.28
N ALA A 491 3.57 42.75 -0.43
CA ALA A 491 2.84 43.36 0.66
C ALA A 491 2.65 42.34 1.80
N VAL A 492 3.03 42.75 3.01
CA VAL A 492 3.03 41.89 4.20
C VAL A 492 1.61 41.75 4.73
N GLY A 493 1.10 40.53 4.73
CA GLY A 493 -0.11 40.10 5.42
C GLY A 493 0.05 40.09 6.94
N THR A 494 -1.06 39.91 7.65
CA THR A 494 -1.09 39.95 9.12
C THR A 494 -1.88 38.78 9.69
N GLY A 495 -1.39 38.21 10.79
CA GLY A 495 -2.13 37.30 11.66
C GLY A 495 -2.54 37.94 12.99
N VAL A 496 -3.66 37.49 13.54
CA VAL A 496 -4.16 37.85 14.87
C VAL A 496 -4.91 36.66 15.48
N GLY A 497 -4.79 36.46 16.80
CA GLY A 497 -5.47 35.39 17.53
C GLY A 497 -4.73 34.05 17.43
N GLY A 498 -4.92 33.19 18.44
CA GLY A 498 -4.24 31.90 18.52
C GLY A 498 -2.73 32.02 18.36
N ASP A 499 -2.17 31.13 17.56
CA ASP A 499 -0.75 31.11 17.18
C ASP A 499 -0.41 32.16 16.12
N ALA A 500 -1.41 32.68 15.39
CA ALA A 500 -1.21 33.75 14.42
C ALA A 500 -0.97 35.14 15.06
N GLU A 501 -0.95 35.28 16.39
CA GLU A 501 -0.98 36.58 17.08
C GLU A 501 0.25 37.47 16.79
N GLY A 502 0.10 38.38 15.84
CA GLY A 502 1.16 39.33 15.48
C GLY A 502 2.04 38.87 14.32
N ASP A 503 1.69 37.75 13.69
CA ASP A 503 2.39 37.19 12.54
C ASP A 503 2.36 38.10 11.33
N GLN A 504 3.41 37.99 10.54
CA GLN A 504 3.62 38.66 9.26
C GLN A 504 3.83 37.61 8.19
N LEU A 505 2.95 37.61 7.19
CA LEU A 505 2.96 36.63 6.11
C LEU A 505 3.30 37.33 4.80
N GLN A 506 4.30 36.86 4.07
CA GLN A 506 4.69 37.43 2.78
C GLN A 506 4.95 36.31 1.78
N LEU A 507 4.39 36.41 0.57
CA LEU A 507 4.52 35.35 -0.44
C LEU A 507 4.10 33.98 0.14
N ILE A 508 2.93 33.95 0.77
CA ILE A 508 2.27 32.75 1.23
C ILE A 508 0.97 32.66 0.43
N GLU A 509 0.76 31.53 -0.24
CA GLU A 509 -0.38 31.32 -1.11
C GLU A 509 -1.41 30.38 -0.49
N ARG A 510 -1.00 29.51 0.44
CA ARG A 510 -1.89 28.56 1.12
C ARG A 510 -1.95 28.82 2.62
N ILE A 511 -3.16 28.88 3.17
CA ILE A 511 -3.41 29.02 4.60
C ILE A 511 -4.22 27.82 5.09
N VAL A 512 -3.74 27.17 6.14
CA VAL A 512 -4.49 26.16 6.89
C VAL A 512 -4.94 26.76 8.20
N GLY A 513 -6.25 26.83 8.40
CA GLY A 513 -6.90 27.29 9.63
C GLY A 513 -6.86 26.25 10.74
N SER A 514 -7.30 26.69 11.92
CA SER A 514 -7.42 25.91 13.14
C SER A 514 -8.71 25.08 13.17
N ALA A 515 -8.98 24.39 14.28
CA ALA A 515 -10.25 23.69 14.52
C ALA A 515 -11.36 24.59 15.12
N PHE A 516 -11.25 25.91 14.96
CA PHE A 516 -12.17 26.91 15.54
C PHE A 516 -12.68 27.88 14.47
N GLU A 517 -13.67 28.71 14.82
CA GLU A 517 -14.28 29.69 13.89
C GLU A 517 -13.29 30.76 13.41
N ASP A 518 -12.69 30.54 12.24
CA ASP A 518 -11.59 31.34 11.71
C ASP A 518 -12.04 32.43 10.74
N ILE A 519 -11.17 33.41 10.53
CA ILE A 519 -11.37 34.45 9.52
C ILE A 519 -10.15 34.49 8.60
N LEU A 520 -10.32 33.98 7.38
CA LEU A 520 -9.27 33.91 6.37
C LEU A 520 -9.60 34.88 5.24
N MET A 521 -8.72 35.85 4.99
CA MET A 521 -8.92 36.88 3.97
C MET A 521 -7.71 36.94 3.02
N GLY A 522 -7.97 36.69 1.75
CA GLY A 522 -7.02 36.71 0.64
C GLY A 522 -6.74 38.10 0.06
N GLY A 523 -5.77 38.14 -0.86
CA GLY A 523 -5.27 39.34 -1.52
C GLY A 523 -5.86 39.58 -2.92
N GLU A 524 -5.06 40.14 -3.84
CA GLU A 524 -5.38 40.19 -5.28
C GLU A 524 -4.68 39.07 -6.08
N LEU A 525 -3.95 38.18 -5.41
CA LEU A 525 -3.36 36.99 -6.02
C LEU A 525 -4.31 35.80 -5.80
N ASN A 526 -4.00 34.65 -6.40
CA ASN A 526 -4.83 33.46 -6.23
C ASN A 526 -4.35 32.70 -4.99
N ASP A 527 -5.24 32.53 -4.02
CA ASP A 527 -4.94 31.97 -2.72
C ASP A 527 -5.68 30.62 -2.53
N ILE A 528 -5.17 29.77 -1.63
CA ILE A 528 -5.76 28.48 -1.25
C ILE A 528 -6.05 28.50 0.25
N PHE A 529 -7.28 28.15 0.63
CA PHE A 529 -7.72 28.13 2.02
C PHE A 529 -8.23 26.75 2.41
N VAL A 530 -7.67 26.20 3.48
CA VAL A 530 -8.23 25.07 4.22
C VAL A 530 -8.74 25.65 5.53
N GLY A 531 -10.06 25.78 5.70
CA GLY A 531 -10.67 26.36 6.91
C GLY A 531 -10.39 25.53 8.16
N GLY A 532 -10.44 24.21 8.02
CA GLY A 532 -10.46 23.27 9.14
C GLY A 532 -11.89 23.07 9.64
N ALA A 533 -12.02 22.50 10.85
CA ALA A 533 -13.32 22.43 11.49
C ALA A 533 -13.67 23.79 12.08
N GLY A 534 -14.92 24.22 11.95
CA GLY A 534 -15.29 25.56 12.41
C GLY A 534 -16.55 26.03 11.71
N ALA A 535 -16.95 27.26 11.98
CA ALA A 535 -17.90 27.97 11.13
C ALA A 535 -17.15 29.18 10.59
N ASP A 536 -16.37 28.93 9.54
CA ASP A 536 -15.29 29.82 9.15
C ASP A 536 -15.77 30.90 8.20
N ARG A 537 -15.01 31.99 8.13
CA ARG A 537 -15.28 33.09 7.22
C ARG A 537 -14.11 33.23 6.26
N ILE A 538 -14.29 32.66 5.07
CA ILE A 538 -13.27 32.58 4.03
C ILE A 538 -13.61 33.60 2.94
N ASP A 539 -12.70 34.52 2.68
CA ASP A 539 -12.84 35.56 1.66
C ASP A 539 -11.62 35.54 0.74
N GLY A 540 -11.73 35.03 -0.49
CA GLY A 540 -10.57 34.93 -1.41
C GLY A 540 -10.07 36.28 -1.93
N GLY A 541 -10.88 37.34 -1.79
CA GLY A 541 -10.45 38.69 -2.11
C GLY A 541 -10.72 39.07 -3.57
N LEU A 542 -9.68 39.54 -4.27
CA LEU A 542 -9.76 40.03 -5.66
C LEU A 542 -9.01 39.13 -6.65
N GLY A 543 -8.55 37.95 -6.21
CA GLY A 543 -8.03 36.92 -7.09
C GLY A 543 -9.07 36.50 -8.13
N THR A 544 -8.64 35.66 -9.08
CA THR A 544 -9.51 35.18 -10.16
C THR A 544 -9.67 33.67 -10.17
N SER A 545 -9.07 33.01 -9.17
CA SER A 545 -8.93 31.57 -9.06
C SER A 545 -8.62 31.19 -7.61
N ASP A 546 -9.27 31.86 -6.67
CA ASP A 546 -9.14 31.55 -5.24
C ASP A 546 -9.84 30.22 -4.94
N THR A 547 -9.25 29.41 -4.05
CA THR A 547 -9.67 28.04 -3.79
C THR A 547 -10.03 27.83 -2.33
N ALA A 548 -11.22 27.30 -2.07
CA ALA A 548 -11.54 26.70 -0.77
C ALA A 548 -11.43 25.18 -0.88
N GLU A 549 -10.63 24.58 -0.01
CA GLU A 549 -10.28 23.17 -0.03
C GLU A 549 -10.80 22.45 1.22
N TYR A 550 -11.49 21.33 0.99
CA TYR A 550 -12.08 20.48 2.03
C TYR A 550 -11.57 19.03 1.94
N SER A 551 -10.43 18.82 1.28
CA SER A 551 -9.83 17.50 1.00
C SER A 551 -9.54 16.69 2.26
N THR A 552 -9.29 17.34 3.39
CA THR A 552 -9.01 16.71 4.69
C THR A 552 -10.26 16.46 5.54
N SER A 553 -11.45 16.89 5.08
CA SER A 553 -12.69 16.75 5.82
C SER A 553 -13.05 15.28 6.06
N ALA A 554 -13.32 14.94 7.32
CA ALA A 554 -13.68 13.57 7.73
C ALA A 554 -15.12 13.16 7.37
N ALA A 555 -15.87 14.01 6.65
CA ALA A 555 -17.20 13.74 6.13
C ALA A 555 -17.51 14.59 4.90
N ALA A 556 -18.55 14.20 4.15
CA ALA A 556 -19.04 14.94 2.99
C ALA A 556 -19.41 16.40 3.30
N VAL A 557 -19.10 17.27 2.35
CA VAL A 557 -19.35 18.71 2.37
C VAL A 557 -20.39 19.10 1.31
N SER A 558 -21.16 20.12 1.64
CA SER A 558 -22.15 20.74 0.76
C SER A 558 -21.90 22.24 0.71
N VAL A 559 -21.29 22.70 -0.38
CA VAL A 559 -20.81 24.08 -0.55
C VAL A 559 -21.48 24.72 -1.76
N ASN A 560 -21.97 25.95 -1.60
CA ASN A 560 -22.60 26.72 -2.66
C ASN A 560 -22.09 28.16 -2.68
N LEU A 561 -21.30 28.50 -3.70
CA LEU A 561 -20.66 29.80 -3.87
C LEU A 561 -21.67 30.93 -4.15
N ALA A 562 -22.86 30.62 -4.66
CA ALA A 562 -23.89 31.62 -4.96
C ALA A 562 -24.66 32.15 -3.72
N GLY A 563 -24.36 31.63 -2.53
CA GLY A 563 -24.75 32.24 -1.25
C GLY A 563 -25.70 31.39 -0.39
N ALA A 564 -25.12 30.77 0.63
CA ALA A 564 -25.68 30.33 1.91
C ALA A 564 -24.48 29.98 2.82
N ALA A 565 -24.72 29.69 4.11
CA ALA A 565 -23.66 29.03 4.88
C ALA A 565 -23.51 27.59 4.36
N ALA A 566 -22.27 27.13 4.15
CA ALA A 566 -22.00 25.76 3.77
C ALA A 566 -22.36 24.79 4.92
N SER A 567 -22.44 23.50 4.61
CA SER A 567 -22.88 22.48 5.56
C SER A 567 -22.22 21.14 5.33
N GLY A 568 -22.15 20.30 6.37
CA GLY A 568 -21.53 18.97 6.28
C GLY A 568 -20.01 19.05 6.47
N GLY A 569 -19.45 18.01 7.10
CA GLY A 569 -18.02 17.93 7.38
C GLY A 569 -17.44 19.20 8.00
N ASP A 570 -16.27 19.56 7.51
CA ASP A 570 -15.55 20.78 7.89
C ASP A 570 -16.20 22.04 7.32
N ALA A 571 -16.99 21.94 6.23
CA ALA A 571 -17.73 23.08 5.68
C ALA A 571 -18.92 23.55 6.56
N ALA A 572 -19.11 22.97 7.74
CA ALA A 572 -20.32 23.12 8.54
C ALA A 572 -20.47 24.50 9.21
N GLY A 573 -21.10 25.43 8.50
CA GLY A 573 -21.36 26.79 8.98
C GLY A 573 -20.53 27.85 8.28
N ASP A 574 -19.63 27.44 7.39
CA ASP A 574 -18.73 28.35 6.69
C ASP A 574 -19.46 29.34 5.82
N ILE A 575 -18.88 30.52 5.69
CA ILE A 575 -19.35 31.59 4.82
C ILE A 575 -18.21 31.97 3.89
N LEU A 576 -18.39 31.64 2.61
CA LEU A 576 -17.42 31.87 1.55
C LEU A 576 -17.79 33.12 0.73
N SER A 577 -16.79 33.92 0.36
CA SER A 577 -16.91 35.00 -0.63
C SER A 577 -15.66 35.12 -1.47
N GLY A 578 -15.79 35.56 -2.73
CA GLY A 578 -14.63 35.73 -3.62
C GLY A 578 -13.83 34.44 -3.81
N ILE A 579 -14.50 33.30 -3.83
CA ILE A 579 -13.92 31.99 -4.09
C ILE A 579 -14.42 31.52 -5.45
N GLU A 580 -13.52 31.11 -6.32
CA GLU A 580 -13.87 30.59 -7.64
C GLU A 580 -13.78 29.07 -7.72
N ASN A 581 -12.91 28.45 -6.91
CA ASN A 581 -12.64 27.03 -6.96
C ASN A 581 -13.01 26.33 -5.66
N LEU A 582 -13.56 25.11 -5.79
CA LEU A 582 -13.87 24.22 -4.68
C LEU A 582 -13.18 22.88 -4.90
N ILE A 583 -12.58 22.35 -3.84
CA ILE A 583 -12.09 20.96 -3.76
C ILE A 583 -12.85 20.27 -2.64
N GLY A 584 -13.54 19.17 -2.96
CA GLY A 584 -14.28 18.33 -2.05
C GLY A 584 -13.40 17.45 -1.17
N SER A 585 -14.07 16.67 -0.33
CA SER A 585 -13.54 15.66 0.57
C SER A 585 -13.37 14.29 -0.13
N ALA A 586 -13.16 13.24 0.66
CA ALA A 586 -13.14 11.86 0.16
C ALA A 586 -14.52 11.16 0.25
N PHE A 587 -15.61 11.92 0.35
CA PHE A 587 -16.98 11.43 0.53
C PHE A 587 -17.95 12.10 -0.45
N ASP A 588 -19.17 11.55 -0.57
CA ASP A 588 -20.23 12.03 -1.48
C ASP A 588 -20.60 13.52 -1.28
N ASP A 589 -19.97 14.41 -2.03
CA ASP A 589 -20.06 15.86 -1.86
C ASP A 589 -21.14 16.52 -2.72
N THR A 590 -21.48 17.76 -2.38
CA THR A 590 -22.35 18.61 -3.19
C THR A 590 -21.68 19.97 -3.39
N LEU A 591 -21.11 20.19 -4.57
CA LEU A 591 -20.37 21.41 -4.90
C LEU A 591 -21.13 22.21 -5.95
N VAL A 592 -21.43 23.47 -5.63
CA VAL A 592 -22.19 24.38 -6.50
C VAL A 592 -21.43 25.69 -6.71
N GLY A 593 -21.15 25.99 -7.98
CA GLY A 593 -20.52 27.22 -8.45
C GLY A 593 -21.43 28.44 -8.40
N ASP A 594 -20.90 29.59 -8.84
CA ASP A 594 -21.59 30.88 -8.87
C ASP A 594 -21.54 31.55 -10.26
N GLY A 595 -21.84 32.85 -10.32
CA GLY A 595 -21.84 33.59 -11.59
C GLY A 595 -20.45 33.80 -12.20
N SER A 596 -19.38 33.33 -11.56
CA SER A 596 -17.99 33.44 -12.02
C SER A 596 -17.54 32.13 -12.66
N THR A 597 -16.42 32.15 -13.38
CA THR A 597 -15.81 30.91 -13.88
C THR A 597 -15.34 30.08 -12.69
N ASN A 598 -15.81 28.84 -12.56
CA ASN A 598 -15.46 27.97 -11.42
C ASN A 598 -14.74 26.70 -11.84
N ARG A 599 -13.86 26.20 -10.96
CA ARG A 599 -13.37 24.81 -10.97
C ARG A 599 -13.93 24.08 -9.74
N LEU A 600 -14.67 23.01 -9.97
CA LEU A 600 -15.22 22.15 -8.93
C LEU A 600 -14.57 20.77 -9.07
N ASP A 601 -13.84 20.35 -8.04
CA ASP A 601 -13.17 19.06 -7.93
C ASP A 601 -13.87 18.26 -6.82
N GLY A 602 -14.55 17.17 -7.16
CA GLY A 602 -15.31 16.34 -6.23
C GLY A 602 -14.41 15.58 -5.26
N GLY A 603 -13.32 15.02 -5.77
CA GLY A 603 -12.37 14.25 -4.98
C GLY A 603 -12.66 12.77 -5.10
N ALA A 604 -12.91 12.10 -3.97
CA ALA A 604 -13.39 10.72 -3.97
C ALA A 604 -14.81 10.70 -3.40
N GLY A 605 -15.64 9.74 -3.81
CA GLY A 605 -17.05 9.72 -3.43
C GLY A 605 -17.95 9.80 -4.65
N ASN A 606 -19.26 9.77 -4.44
CA ASN A 606 -20.24 9.98 -5.51
C ASN A 606 -20.74 11.42 -5.43
N ASP A 607 -20.10 12.28 -6.20
CA ASP A 607 -20.21 13.72 -6.03
C ASP A 607 -21.29 14.31 -6.92
N PHE A 608 -21.89 15.38 -6.42
CA PHE A 608 -22.85 16.18 -7.14
C PHE A 608 -22.24 17.53 -7.47
N LEU A 609 -22.04 17.79 -8.76
CA LEU A 609 -21.37 18.98 -9.27
C LEU A 609 -22.35 19.81 -10.10
N ARG A 610 -22.48 21.08 -9.75
CA ARG A 610 -23.25 22.05 -10.54
C ARG A 610 -22.42 23.31 -10.75
N GLY A 611 -22.11 23.64 -11.99
CA GLY A 611 -21.54 24.94 -12.34
C GLY A 611 -22.52 26.09 -12.04
N GLY A 612 -22.15 27.31 -12.41
CA GLY A 612 -23.06 28.44 -12.27
C GLY A 612 -23.51 29.05 -13.60
N ALA A 613 -24.49 29.96 -13.52
CA ALA A 613 -25.11 30.57 -14.70
C ALA A 613 -24.23 31.68 -15.28
N ASN A 614 -23.13 31.30 -15.93
CA ASN A 614 -22.19 32.23 -16.53
C ASN A 614 -21.84 31.83 -17.99
N ALA A 615 -20.97 32.61 -18.65
CA ALA A 615 -20.59 32.40 -20.06
C ALA A 615 -19.09 32.07 -20.23
N GLY A 616 -18.42 31.85 -19.11
CA GLY A 616 -17.04 31.42 -18.94
C GLY A 616 -16.87 29.95 -19.30
N THR A 617 -15.89 29.28 -18.68
CA THR A 617 -15.59 27.87 -18.90
C THR A 617 -15.48 27.21 -17.54
N GLU A 618 -16.49 26.43 -17.18
CA GLU A 618 -16.54 25.72 -15.91
C GLU A 618 -15.78 24.39 -16.03
N PHE A 619 -15.01 24.05 -15.01
CA PHE A 619 -14.35 22.75 -14.91
C PHE A 619 -15.05 21.93 -13.83
N LEU A 620 -15.78 20.89 -14.21
CA LEU A 620 -16.43 19.97 -13.28
C LEU A 620 -15.70 18.64 -13.36
N ILE A 621 -15.05 18.28 -12.26
CA ILE A 621 -14.20 17.10 -12.15
C ILE A 621 -14.77 16.25 -11.04
N GLY A 622 -15.31 15.08 -11.36
CA GLY A 622 -15.89 14.17 -10.35
C GLY A 622 -14.78 13.55 -9.52
N GLY A 623 -13.93 12.76 -10.16
CA GLY A 623 -12.78 12.13 -9.52
C GLY A 623 -13.01 10.64 -9.35
N ASP A 624 -12.77 10.10 -8.16
CA ASP A 624 -12.96 8.68 -7.87
C ASP A 624 -14.37 8.40 -7.37
N GLY A 625 -15.23 7.82 -8.21
CA GLY A 625 -16.55 7.34 -7.79
C GLY A 625 -17.56 7.30 -8.91
N ILE A 626 -18.82 7.63 -8.61
CA ILE A 626 -19.88 7.78 -9.60
C ILE A 626 -20.45 9.19 -9.47
N ASP A 627 -19.98 10.07 -10.33
CA ASP A 627 -20.22 11.50 -10.17
C ASP A 627 -21.30 12.02 -11.10
N THR A 628 -21.93 13.12 -10.70
CA THR A 628 -23.09 13.68 -11.40
C THR A 628 -22.89 15.16 -11.69
N ALA A 629 -22.82 15.50 -12.99
CA ALA A 629 -22.97 16.87 -13.46
C ALA A 629 -24.46 17.21 -13.64
N ASP A 630 -24.93 18.25 -12.96
CA ASP A 630 -26.34 18.64 -12.98
C ASP A 630 -26.60 19.95 -13.72
N TYR A 631 -27.43 19.88 -14.77
CA TYR A 631 -27.91 21.03 -15.54
C TYR A 631 -29.42 21.26 -15.42
N SER A 632 -30.11 20.61 -14.46
CA SER A 632 -31.56 20.68 -14.28
C SER A 632 -32.13 22.08 -14.07
N THR A 633 -31.31 23.02 -13.60
CA THR A 633 -31.70 24.42 -13.42
C THR A 633 -31.46 25.31 -14.63
N SER A 634 -30.88 24.77 -15.71
CA SER A 634 -30.48 25.57 -16.86
C SER A 634 -31.69 26.25 -17.54
N PRO A 635 -31.58 27.54 -17.90
CA PRO A 635 -32.68 28.28 -18.52
C PRO A 635 -32.82 28.02 -20.04
N ALA A 636 -31.98 27.14 -20.62
CA ALA A 636 -32.04 26.74 -22.01
C ALA A 636 -31.53 25.29 -22.18
N ALA A 637 -31.71 24.74 -23.37
CA ALA A 637 -31.19 23.43 -23.72
C ALA A 637 -29.66 23.37 -23.64
N VAL A 638 -29.16 22.25 -23.12
CA VAL A 638 -27.75 21.92 -22.96
C VAL A 638 -27.33 20.80 -23.89
N ARG A 639 -26.11 20.91 -24.39
CA ARG A 639 -25.38 19.82 -25.02
C ARG A 639 -24.18 19.50 -24.15
N ALA A 640 -24.35 18.53 -23.25
CA ALA A 640 -23.34 18.12 -22.28
C ALA A 640 -22.60 16.87 -22.77
N VAL A 641 -21.27 16.88 -22.67
CA VAL A 641 -20.42 15.81 -23.18
C VAL A 641 -19.45 15.34 -22.10
N LEU A 642 -19.54 14.07 -21.72
CA LEU A 642 -18.58 13.43 -20.81
C LEU A 642 -17.26 13.12 -21.54
N SER A 643 -16.15 13.19 -20.81
CA SER A 643 -14.82 12.87 -21.30
C SER A 643 -14.08 11.91 -20.37
N ASP A 644 -13.58 10.80 -20.93
CA ASP A 644 -12.66 9.87 -20.24
C ASP A 644 -11.25 10.46 -20.07
N ASN A 645 -10.96 11.63 -20.66
CA ASN A 645 -9.63 12.21 -20.65
C ASN A 645 -9.67 13.68 -20.16
N PRO A 646 -8.96 14.01 -19.06
CA PRO A 646 -8.89 15.36 -18.50
C PRO A 646 -8.29 16.41 -19.45
N THR A 647 -7.56 15.98 -20.49
CA THR A 647 -6.95 16.87 -21.50
C THR A 647 -7.78 17.03 -22.76
N SER A 648 -8.92 16.32 -22.84
CA SER A 648 -9.84 16.42 -23.97
C SER A 648 -10.53 17.77 -23.92
N GLY A 649 -10.09 18.73 -24.75
CA GLY A 649 -10.75 20.04 -24.91
C GLY A 649 -12.12 19.95 -25.60
N VAL A 650 -12.88 18.89 -25.35
CA VAL A 650 -14.26 18.72 -25.82
C VAL A 650 -15.13 19.53 -24.88
N LEU A 651 -15.63 20.64 -25.41
CA LEU A 651 -16.47 21.56 -24.65
C LEU A 651 -17.93 21.17 -24.80
N SER A 652 -18.65 21.19 -23.69
CA SER A 652 -20.11 21.27 -23.67
C SER A 652 -20.57 22.61 -24.25
N SER A 653 -21.85 22.71 -24.61
CA SER A 653 -22.39 23.92 -25.23
C SER A 653 -23.88 24.14 -24.95
N GLY A 654 -24.34 25.39 -25.00
CA GLY A 654 -25.75 25.73 -24.77
C GLY A 654 -26.14 25.79 -23.29
N GLY A 655 -27.08 26.68 -22.98
CA GLY A 655 -27.56 26.88 -21.60
C GLY A 655 -26.42 27.18 -20.62
N ASP A 656 -26.46 26.51 -19.49
CA ASP A 656 -25.45 26.60 -18.43
C ASP A 656 -24.27 25.65 -18.69
N ALA A 657 -24.34 24.79 -19.71
CA ALA A 657 -23.25 23.92 -20.12
C ALA A 657 -22.30 24.61 -21.13
N GLN A 658 -22.40 25.95 -21.26
CA GLN A 658 -21.72 26.67 -22.31
C GLN A 658 -20.22 26.78 -22.02
N ASN A 659 -19.45 25.98 -22.77
CA ASN A 659 -18.00 25.84 -22.66
C ASN A 659 -17.52 24.98 -21.49
N ASP A 660 -18.39 24.32 -20.74
CA ASP A 660 -17.98 23.47 -19.63
C ASP A 660 -17.12 22.31 -20.10
N VAL A 661 -16.23 21.91 -19.21
CA VAL A 661 -15.37 20.74 -19.32
C VAL A 661 -15.78 19.76 -18.23
N LEU A 662 -16.30 18.59 -18.64
CA LEU A 662 -16.72 17.51 -17.75
C LEU A 662 -15.70 16.36 -17.82
N VAL A 663 -15.10 16.02 -16.70
CA VAL A 663 -13.99 15.05 -16.62
C VAL A 663 -14.23 14.12 -15.44
N ALA A 664 -14.03 12.82 -15.65
CA ALA A 664 -14.27 11.82 -14.60
C ALA A 664 -15.66 12.01 -13.96
N VAL A 665 -16.67 12.15 -14.82
CA VAL A 665 -18.07 12.26 -14.43
C VAL A 665 -18.82 11.20 -15.21
N GLU A 666 -19.64 10.41 -14.53
CA GLU A 666 -20.36 9.28 -15.13
C GLU A 666 -21.81 9.62 -15.45
N ASN A 667 -22.40 10.58 -14.72
CA ASN A 667 -23.81 10.91 -14.82
C ASN A 667 -24.03 12.36 -15.26
N ILE A 668 -25.04 12.55 -16.11
CA ILE A 668 -25.55 13.89 -16.46
C ILE A 668 -27.05 13.96 -16.18
N VAL A 669 -27.46 15.05 -15.54
CA VAL A 669 -28.86 15.48 -15.47
C VAL A 669 -29.05 16.68 -16.40
N GLY A 670 -29.92 16.53 -17.40
CA GLY A 670 -30.32 17.56 -18.35
C GLY A 670 -31.27 18.61 -17.75
N SER A 671 -31.58 19.60 -18.55
CA SER A 671 -32.46 20.73 -18.28
C SER A 671 -33.95 20.38 -18.46
N ALA A 672 -34.79 21.42 -18.54
CA ALA A 672 -36.22 21.29 -18.89
C ALA A 672 -36.50 21.62 -20.37
N PHE A 673 -35.48 21.56 -21.23
CA PHE A 673 -35.53 21.84 -22.65
C PHE A 673 -34.94 20.68 -23.45
N ASN A 674 -35.00 20.77 -24.78
CA ASN A 674 -34.53 19.71 -25.67
C ASN A 674 -33.00 19.56 -25.64
N ASP A 675 -32.51 18.64 -24.84
CA ASP A 675 -31.09 18.46 -24.54
C ASP A 675 -30.41 17.44 -25.46
N GLU A 676 -29.09 17.51 -25.54
CA GLU A 676 -28.24 16.53 -26.22
C GLU A 676 -27.16 16.05 -25.25
N LEU A 677 -27.36 14.87 -24.65
CA LEU A 677 -26.48 14.32 -23.63
C LEU A 677 -25.62 13.20 -24.23
N LEU A 678 -24.30 13.33 -24.11
CA LEU A 678 -23.33 12.39 -24.66
C LEU A 678 -22.47 11.80 -23.54
N GLY A 679 -22.54 10.48 -23.37
CA GLY A 679 -21.69 9.72 -22.48
C GLY A 679 -20.32 9.40 -23.07
N ALA A 680 -19.49 8.75 -22.25
CA ALA A 680 -18.11 8.42 -22.53
C ALA A 680 -17.95 6.91 -22.84
N SER A 681 -16.87 6.25 -22.38
CA SER A 681 -16.70 4.81 -22.61
C SER A 681 -17.00 3.91 -21.41
N GLY A 682 -17.17 4.50 -20.22
CA GLY A 682 -17.65 3.84 -19.00
C GLY A 682 -19.17 3.68 -18.98
N ALA A 683 -19.70 2.99 -17.97
CA ALA A 683 -21.15 2.91 -17.78
C ALA A 683 -21.70 4.24 -17.26
N ASN A 684 -22.50 4.92 -18.06
CA ASN A 684 -23.01 6.26 -17.77
C ASN A 684 -24.51 6.28 -17.42
N ARG A 685 -24.97 7.28 -16.66
CA ARG A 685 -26.40 7.58 -16.49
C ARG A 685 -26.73 8.95 -17.09
N LEU A 686 -27.55 8.97 -18.12
CA LEU A 686 -27.99 10.19 -18.77
C LEU A 686 -29.50 10.38 -18.53
N GLU A 687 -29.88 11.49 -17.90
CA GLU A 687 -31.28 11.84 -17.60
C GLU A 687 -31.66 13.12 -18.34
N GLY A 688 -32.50 13.01 -19.38
CA GLY A 688 -32.88 14.12 -20.26
C GLY A 688 -33.69 15.21 -19.55
N GLY A 689 -34.65 14.81 -18.71
CA GLY A 689 -35.45 15.75 -17.93
C GLY A 689 -36.80 15.99 -18.59
N ALA A 690 -37.11 17.25 -18.92
CA ALA A 690 -38.30 17.56 -19.71
C ALA A 690 -37.85 18.14 -21.04
N GLY A 691 -38.51 17.84 -22.15
CA GLY A 691 -38.02 18.23 -23.46
C GLY A 691 -38.12 17.09 -24.45
N ASN A 692 -37.64 17.32 -25.66
CA ASN A 692 -37.43 16.23 -26.61
C ASN A 692 -35.93 16.01 -26.69
N ASP A 693 -35.44 15.04 -25.93
CA ASP A 693 -34.02 14.92 -25.65
C ASP A 693 -33.36 13.88 -26.56
N ILE A 694 -32.06 14.06 -26.79
CA ILE A 694 -31.21 13.11 -27.51
C ILE A 694 -30.17 12.59 -26.54
N LEU A 695 -30.19 11.28 -26.29
CA LEU A 695 -29.31 10.60 -25.34
C LEU A 695 -28.42 9.62 -26.10
N ASN A 696 -27.11 9.78 -25.99
CA ASN A 696 -26.11 8.88 -26.57
C ASN A 696 -25.17 8.40 -25.47
N GLY A 697 -25.35 7.18 -24.97
CA GLY A 697 -24.55 6.63 -23.87
C GLY A 697 -23.07 6.45 -24.20
N GLY A 698 -22.74 6.19 -25.46
CA GLY A 698 -21.37 5.86 -25.85
C GLY A 698 -21.09 4.37 -25.72
N ASN A 699 -19.89 3.98 -25.28
CA ASN A 699 -19.66 2.59 -24.90
C ASN A 699 -19.96 2.46 -23.41
N GLY A 700 -20.36 1.27 -22.98
CA GLY A 700 -20.75 1.06 -21.59
C GLY A 700 -22.01 0.21 -21.54
N ALA A 701 -22.49 -0.06 -20.34
CA ALA A 701 -23.86 -0.54 -20.14
C ALA A 701 -24.62 0.62 -19.49
N ASP A 702 -25.20 1.47 -20.33
CA ASP A 702 -25.62 2.80 -19.91
C ASP A 702 -27.07 2.83 -19.42
N VAL A 703 -27.42 3.82 -18.62
CA VAL A 703 -28.80 4.09 -18.21
C VAL A 703 -29.26 5.36 -18.90
N LEU A 704 -30.18 5.22 -19.87
CA LEU A 704 -30.70 6.33 -20.67
C LEU A 704 -32.16 6.59 -20.29
N ILE A 705 -32.43 7.75 -19.71
CA ILE A 705 -33.76 8.15 -19.22
C ILE A 705 -34.19 9.41 -19.94
N GLY A 706 -35.17 9.29 -20.85
CA GLY A 706 -35.70 10.43 -21.61
C GLY A 706 -36.38 11.44 -20.70
N GLY A 707 -37.48 11.02 -20.07
CA GLY A 707 -38.22 11.84 -19.13
C GLY A 707 -39.55 12.31 -19.72
N ASP A 708 -39.89 13.58 -19.54
CA ASP A 708 -41.13 14.17 -20.05
C ASP A 708 -40.93 14.72 -21.47
N GLY A 709 -41.39 14.01 -22.49
CA GLY A 709 -41.55 14.56 -23.84
C GLY A 709 -41.46 13.52 -24.93
N VAL A 710 -40.62 13.75 -25.94
CA VAL A 710 -40.43 12.81 -27.07
C VAL A 710 -38.94 12.60 -27.27
N ASP A 711 -38.44 11.52 -26.67
CA ASP A 711 -37.01 11.35 -26.44
C ASP A 711 -36.40 10.32 -27.38
N THR A 712 -35.11 10.47 -27.64
CA THR A 712 -34.38 9.69 -28.63
C THR A 712 -33.14 9.08 -28.01
N ALA A 713 -33.09 7.75 -27.94
CA ALA A 713 -31.82 7.05 -27.74
C ALA A 713 -31.08 6.96 -29.10
N SER A 714 -29.87 7.51 -29.15
CA SER A 714 -29.07 7.60 -30.36
C SER A 714 -27.80 6.75 -30.28
N TYR A 715 -27.65 5.85 -31.24
CA TYR A 715 -26.49 4.98 -31.40
C TYR A 715 -25.64 5.35 -32.62
N SER A 716 -25.80 6.59 -33.12
CA SER A 716 -25.17 7.05 -34.36
C SER A 716 -23.64 7.04 -34.35
N SER A 717 -23.02 7.04 -33.16
CA SER A 717 -21.57 6.94 -32.99
C SER A 717 -21.07 5.50 -32.88
N SER A 718 -21.96 4.50 -32.80
CA SER A 718 -21.59 3.11 -32.63
C SER A 718 -20.78 2.58 -33.81
N THR A 719 -19.71 1.84 -33.49
CA THR A 719 -18.84 1.21 -34.48
C THR A 719 -19.28 -0.21 -34.87
N ALA A 720 -20.46 -0.63 -34.41
CA ALA A 720 -21.10 -1.89 -34.75
C ALA A 720 -22.62 -1.76 -34.74
N GLY A 721 -23.31 -2.71 -35.38
CA GLY A 721 -24.76 -2.74 -35.44
C GLY A 721 -25.39 -2.98 -34.07
N VAL A 722 -26.52 -2.31 -33.81
CA VAL A 722 -27.24 -2.33 -32.54
C VAL A 722 -28.59 -3.03 -32.67
N PHE A 723 -29.05 -3.64 -31.57
CA PHE A 723 -30.39 -4.20 -31.41
C PHE A 723 -31.09 -3.56 -30.22
N VAL A 724 -32.19 -2.86 -30.48
CA VAL A 724 -33.02 -2.26 -29.44
C VAL A 724 -34.50 -2.51 -29.74
N GLN A 725 -35.21 -3.01 -28.73
CA GLN A 725 -36.66 -3.24 -28.79
C GLN A 725 -37.34 -2.57 -27.61
N LEU A 726 -38.11 -1.51 -27.90
CA LEU A 726 -38.86 -0.77 -26.90
C LEU A 726 -40.09 -1.56 -26.45
N ASP A 727 -40.35 -1.56 -25.15
CA ASP A 727 -41.63 -1.97 -24.58
C ASP A 727 -42.64 -0.80 -24.60
N ASN A 728 -43.87 -1.06 -24.14
CA ASN A 728 -44.94 -0.05 -24.18
C ASN A 728 -44.76 1.14 -23.23
N THR A 729 -43.71 1.13 -22.40
CA THR A 729 -43.31 2.25 -21.52
C THR A 729 -42.09 2.99 -22.07
N GLY A 730 -41.60 2.61 -23.26
CA GLY A 730 -40.36 3.17 -23.80
C GLY A 730 -39.11 2.63 -23.11
N ALA A 731 -39.23 1.50 -22.39
CA ALA A 731 -38.10 0.85 -21.76
C ALA A 731 -37.53 -0.28 -22.62
N ALA A 732 -36.22 -0.52 -22.52
CA ALA A 732 -35.55 -1.59 -23.24
C ALA A 732 -34.27 -2.03 -22.54
N THR A 733 -33.77 -3.20 -22.93
CA THR A 733 -32.37 -3.56 -22.74
C THR A 733 -31.71 -3.71 -24.11
N GLY A 734 -30.74 -2.87 -24.42
CA GLY A 734 -30.03 -2.89 -25.70
C GLY A 734 -29.05 -4.06 -25.82
N VAL A 735 -28.70 -4.43 -27.06
CA VAL A 735 -27.71 -5.47 -27.36
C VAL A 735 -26.87 -5.06 -28.58
N GLY A 736 -25.57 -5.31 -28.53
CA GLY A 736 -24.66 -5.08 -29.65
C GLY A 736 -24.23 -3.62 -29.83
N GLY A 737 -22.98 -3.43 -30.27
CA GLY A 737 -22.38 -2.10 -30.39
C GLY A 737 -22.45 -1.32 -29.08
N HIS A 738 -22.69 -0.01 -29.20
CA HIS A 738 -22.92 0.89 -28.08
C HIS A 738 -24.20 0.58 -27.28
N ALA A 739 -25.16 -0.15 -27.83
CA ALA A 739 -26.37 -0.51 -27.08
C ALA A 739 -26.16 -1.65 -26.08
N GLN A 740 -24.96 -2.25 -26.00
CA GLN A 740 -24.75 -3.51 -25.32
C GLN A 740 -24.91 -3.41 -23.80
N GLY A 741 -26.08 -3.82 -23.30
CA GLY A 741 -26.38 -3.82 -21.87
C GLY A 741 -27.09 -2.56 -21.38
N ASP A 742 -27.30 -1.58 -22.26
CA ASP A 742 -28.02 -0.34 -21.94
C ASP A 742 -29.41 -0.60 -21.40
N GLN A 743 -29.83 0.19 -20.43
CA GLN A 743 -31.16 0.24 -19.87
C GLN A 743 -31.83 1.55 -20.26
N LEU A 744 -32.89 1.45 -21.06
CA LEU A 744 -33.65 2.60 -21.52
C LEU A 744 -34.93 2.74 -20.70
N SER A 745 -35.39 3.97 -20.49
CA SER A 745 -36.70 4.28 -19.92
C SER A 745 -37.23 5.61 -20.48
N GLY A 746 -38.52 5.68 -20.79
CA GLY A 746 -39.14 6.90 -21.32
C GLY A 746 -38.57 7.30 -22.69
N ILE A 747 -38.25 6.34 -23.56
CA ILE A 747 -37.73 6.59 -24.90
C ILE A 747 -38.81 6.28 -25.96
N GLU A 748 -39.09 7.25 -26.83
CA GLU A 748 -40.01 7.08 -27.96
C GLU A 748 -39.28 6.77 -29.27
N ASN A 749 -38.07 7.28 -29.46
CA ASN A 749 -37.36 7.23 -30.74
C ASN A 749 -36.02 6.50 -30.62
N LEU A 750 -35.61 5.86 -31.72
CA LEU A 750 -34.33 5.16 -31.83
C LEU A 750 -33.61 5.60 -33.10
N THR A 751 -32.33 5.95 -32.96
CA THR A 751 -31.42 6.16 -34.08
C THR A 751 -30.32 5.10 -34.05
N GLY A 752 -30.15 4.38 -35.15
CA GLY A 752 -29.16 3.35 -35.37
C GLY A 752 -27.75 3.88 -35.64
N SER A 753 -26.85 2.97 -35.93
CA SER A 753 -25.43 3.16 -36.21
C SER A 753 -25.14 3.31 -37.71
N GLY A 754 -23.86 3.31 -38.08
CA GLY A 754 -23.45 3.18 -39.49
C GLY A 754 -23.38 1.73 -40.00
N PHE A 755 -23.91 0.77 -39.23
CA PHE A 755 -23.84 -0.67 -39.48
C PHE A 755 -25.22 -1.31 -39.37
N ASN A 756 -25.34 -2.56 -39.81
CA ASN A 756 -26.62 -3.28 -39.84
C ASN A 756 -27.31 -3.36 -38.46
N ASP A 757 -28.38 -2.59 -38.29
CA ASP A 757 -29.13 -2.51 -37.03
C ASP A 757 -30.45 -3.29 -37.05
N LEU A 758 -30.99 -3.55 -35.86
CA LEU A 758 -32.37 -4.00 -35.66
C LEU A 758 -33.08 -3.12 -34.62
N LEU A 759 -33.95 -2.25 -35.10
CA LEU A 759 -34.70 -1.30 -34.26
C LEU A 759 -36.18 -1.66 -34.25
N VAL A 760 -36.75 -1.86 -33.06
CA VAL A 760 -38.15 -2.27 -32.89
C VAL A 760 -38.87 -1.26 -31.98
N GLY A 761 -39.84 -0.55 -32.56
CA GLY A 761 -40.73 0.36 -31.85
C GLY A 761 -41.78 -0.37 -30.99
N ASN A 762 -42.60 0.40 -30.28
CA ASN A 762 -43.56 -0.08 -29.29
C ASN A 762 -45.01 0.21 -29.71
N ALA A 763 -45.89 0.58 -28.77
CA ALA A 763 -47.27 0.98 -29.06
C ALA A 763 -47.49 2.50 -29.06
N LEU A 764 -46.47 3.27 -28.68
CA LEU A 764 -46.43 4.74 -28.72
C LEU A 764 -46.10 5.20 -30.14
N THR A 765 -46.00 6.51 -30.35
CA THR A 765 -45.57 7.04 -31.64
C THR A 765 -44.05 7.02 -31.67
N ASN A 766 -43.46 6.21 -32.55
CA ASN A 766 -42.00 6.09 -32.64
C ASN A 766 -41.43 6.71 -33.92
N THR A 767 -40.24 7.28 -33.83
CA THR A 767 -39.36 7.55 -34.98
C THR A 767 -38.17 6.60 -34.93
N LEU A 768 -38.02 5.77 -35.95
CA LEU A 768 -36.92 4.81 -36.08
C LEU A 768 -36.06 5.20 -37.29
N VAL A 769 -34.77 5.41 -37.09
CA VAL A 769 -33.81 5.76 -38.14
C VAL A 769 -32.69 4.73 -38.16
N GLY A 770 -32.49 4.00 -39.26
CA GLY A 770 -31.39 3.02 -39.40
C GLY A 770 -30.03 3.69 -39.60
N ALA A 771 -30.01 4.81 -40.33
CA ALA A 771 -28.84 5.63 -40.65
C ALA A 771 -27.94 5.00 -41.73
N GLY A 772 -27.02 4.10 -41.41
CA GLY A 772 -26.21 3.44 -42.43
C GLY A 772 -26.07 1.95 -42.16
N GLY A 773 -25.88 1.14 -43.20
CA GLY A 773 -25.89 -0.32 -43.04
C GLY A 773 -27.13 -0.93 -43.66
N ASN A 774 -27.25 -2.26 -43.62
CA ASN A 774 -28.46 -2.95 -44.07
C ASN A 774 -29.33 -3.20 -42.84
N ASP A 775 -30.26 -2.28 -42.59
CA ASP A 775 -30.96 -2.17 -41.32
C ASP A 775 -32.30 -2.88 -41.36
N ARG A 776 -32.80 -3.25 -40.18
CA ARG A 776 -34.12 -3.86 -40.03
C ARG A 776 -34.93 -3.06 -39.02
N LEU A 777 -35.92 -2.34 -39.51
CA LEU A 777 -36.79 -1.49 -38.70
C LEU A 777 -38.17 -2.15 -38.55
N VAL A 778 -38.74 -2.15 -37.35
CA VAL A 778 -40.07 -2.71 -37.07
C VAL A 778 -40.91 -1.68 -36.32
N SER A 779 -42.03 -1.23 -36.92
CA SER A 779 -42.75 -0.06 -36.41
C SER A 779 -43.45 -0.26 -35.06
N GLY A 780 -44.05 -1.44 -34.80
CA GLY A 780 -45.00 -1.60 -33.70
C GLY A 780 -46.38 -0.98 -34.00
N SER A 781 -47.16 -0.71 -32.96
CA SER A 781 -48.44 0.03 -33.05
C SER A 781 -48.19 1.52 -32.78
N GLY A 782 -49.11 2.41 -33.14
CA GLY A 782 -48.91 3.85 -32.99
C GLY A 782 -48.77 4.57 -34.34
N ASN A 783 -48.39 5.84 -34.33
CA ASN A 783 -48.26 6.63 -35.56
C ASN A 783 -46.79 6.79 -35.96
N ASP A 784 -46.16 5.72 -36.45
CA ASP A 784 -44.71 5.66 -36.52
C ASP A 784 -44.12 6.24 -37.81
N GLN A 785 -42.91 6.75 -37.68
CA GLN A 785 -42.03 7.10 -38.77
C GLN A 785 -40.83 6.16 -38.82
N MET A 786 -40.50 5.62 -39.99
CA MET A 786 -39.31 4.80 -40.19
C MET A 786 -38.50 5.32 -41.38
N ARG A 787 -37.19 5.44 -41.23
CA ARG A 787 -36.26 5.81 -42.30
C ARG A 787 -35.12 4.79 -42.31
N GLY A 788 -34.93 4.12 -43.44
CA GLY A 788 -33.87 3.12 -43.60
C GLY A 788 -32.51 3.79 -43.47
N GLY A 789 -32.19 4.67 -44.41
CA GLY A 789 -30.90 5.34 -44.47
C GLY A 789 -30.13 4.81 -45.66
N SER A 790 -28.80 4.70 -45.58
CA SER A 790 -28.00 4.15 -46.66
C SER A 790 -27.77 2.65 -46.50
N GLY A 791 -28.15 1.85 -47.49
CA GLY A 791 -27.95 0.40 -47.51
C GLY A 791 -29.21 -0.31 -47.98
N ALA A 792 -29.21 -1.65 -47.94
CA ALA A 792 -30.37 -2.44 -48.36
C ALA A 792 -31.23 -2.79 -47.15
N ASP A 793 -32.22 -1.96 -46.86
CA ASP A 793 -32.95 -2.00 -45.59
C ASP A 793 -34.23 -2.82 -45.64
N ILE A 794 -34.69 -3.30 -44.49
CA ILE A 794 -35.95 -4.01 -44.32
C ILE A 794 -36.85 -3.24 -43.36
N LEU A 795 -37.80 -2.49 -43.90
CA LEU A 795 -38.73 -1.68 -43.13
C LEU A 795 -40.06 -2.43 -42.97
N SER A 796 -40.29 -2.96 -41.78
CA SER A 796 -41.43 -3.81 -41.44
C SER A 796 -42.52 -3.04 -40.70
N ILE A 797 -43.56 -2.69 -41.46
CA ILE A 797 -44.77 -2.06 -40.95
C ILE A 797 -45.64 -3.10 -40.23
N THR A 798 -45.85 -2.93 -38.93
CA THR A 798 -46.62 -3.83 -38.06
C THR A 798 -47.69 -3.07 -37.26
N GLY A 799 -48.39 -3.75 -36.34
CA GLY A 799 -49.33 -3.12 -35.40
C GLY A 799 -50.51 -2.36 -36.01
N THR A 800 -51.12 -1.45 -35.25
CA THR A 800 -52.18 -0.52 -35.69
C THR A 800 -51.67 0.92 -35.78
N GLY A 801 -52.42 1.84 -36.43
CA GLY A 801 -52.05 3.26 -36.54
C GLY A 801 -51.37 3.62 -37.87
N THR A 802 -51.12 4.91 -38.10
CA THR A 802 -50.61 5.43 -39.39
C THR A 802 -49.11 5.28 -39.47
N LYS A 803 -48.57 4.78 -40.58
CA LYS A 803 -47.13 4.52 -40.73
C LYS A 803 -46.58 5.32 -41.89
N THR A 804 -45.53 6.08 -41.64
CA THR A 804 -44.81 6.85 -42.64
C THR A 804 -43.42 6.25 -42.79
N VAL A 805 -43.09 5.78 -43.97
CA VAL A 805 -41.87 5.03 -44.21
C VAL A 805 -41.11 5.66 -45.35
N PHE A 806 -39.82 5.90 -45.16
CA PHE A 806 -38.92 6.52 -46.14
C PHE A 806 -37.85 5.51 -46.53
N GLY A 807 -37.72 5.25 -47.84
CA GLY A 807 -36.52 4.63 -48.41
C GLY A 807 -35.38 5.65 -48.58
N ASP A 808 -34.34 5.28 -49.31
CA ASP A 808 -33.07 6.03 -49.45
C ASP A 808 -33.00 7.05 -50.62
N GLY A 809 -34.14 7.47 -51.16
CA GLY A 809 -34.25 8.25 -52.40
C GLY A 809 -33.39 9.53 -52.48
N VAL A 810 -32.21 9.47 -53.14
CA VAL A 810 -31.33 10.50 -53.78
C VAL A 810 -31.25 11.93 -53.19
N SER A 811 -31.81 12.21 -52.02
CA SER A 811 -31.94 13.54 -51.42
C SER A 811 -31.31 13.65 -50.04
N ASP A 812 -30.94 12.52 -49.41
CA ASP A 812 -30.19 12.45 -48.15
C ASP A 812 -28.70 12.10 -48.33
N GLY A 813 -28.27 11.75 -49.55
CA GLY A 813 -26.86 11.63 -49.91
C GLY A 813 -26.23 10.23 -49.77
N GLY A 814 -27.00 9.17 -49.51
CA GLY A 814 -26.54 7.77 -49.49
C GLY A 814 -26.28 7.16 -50.88
N LEU A 815 -25.53 6.05 -50.93
CA LEU A 815 -25.45 5.18 -52.12
C LEU A 815 -26.67 4.26 -52.16
N ALA A 816 -27.40 4.26 -53.28
CA ALA A 816 -28.65 3.50 -53.44
C ALA A 816 -28.50 2.00 -53.10
N GLY A 817 -29.18 1.54 -52.05
CA GLY A 817 -29.45 0.14 -51.77
C GLY A 817 -30.81 -0.30 -52.34
N GLN A 818 -31.13 -1.59 -52.23
CA GLN A 818 -32.46 -2.10 -52.60
C GLN A 818 -33.25 -2.37 -51.33
N ASP A 819 -34.07 -1.41 -50.94
CA ASP A 819 -34.94 -1.52 -49.78
C ASP A 819 -36.09 -2.52 -49.99
N THR A 820 -36.49 -3.12 -48.88
CA THR A 820 -37.60 -4.05 -48.77
C THR A 820 -38.63 -3.55 -47.76
N PHE A 821 -39.79 -3.12 -48.25
CA PHE A 821 -40.91 -2.70 -47.42
C PHE A 821 -41.84 -3.86 -47.13
N ARG A 822 -41.98 -4.26 -45.86
CA ARG A 822 -42.90 -5.35 -45.44
C ARG A 822 -44.12 -4.77 -44.74
N VAL A 823 -45.26 -4.79 -45.42
CA VAL A 823 -46.54 -4.31 -44.91
C VAL A 823 -47.31 -5.46 -44.27
N LEU A 824 -47.20 -5.56 -42.94
CA LEU A 824 -47.84 -6.60 -42.12
C LEU A 824 -49.01 -6.08 -41.27
N GLY A 825 -49.12 -4.76 -41.09
CA GLY A 825 -50.15 -4.07 -40.31
C GLY A 825 -50.39 -2.61 -40.74
N GLY A 826 -50.83 -1.76 -39.80
CA GLY A 826 -51.05 -0.33 -39.97
C GLY A 826 -52.38 0.06 -40.63
N THR A 827 -52.69 1.36 -40.56
CA THR A 827 -53.85 2.01 -41.19
C THR A 827 -53.38 3.24 -41.94
N ASN A 828 -53.56 3.28 -43.27
CA ASN A 828 -53.07 4.37 -44.15
C ASN A 828 -51.54 4.48 -44.20
N ASN A 829 -50.89 3.41 -44.60
CA ASN A 829 -49.44 3.38 -44.72
C ASN A 829 -48.98 4.21 -45.92
N LEU A 830 -48.01 5.09 -45.69
CA LEU A 830 -47.38 5.93 -46.70
C LEU A 830 -45.92 5.51 -46.83
N ILE A 831 -45.53 5.11 -48.04
CA ILE A 831 -44.14 4.83 -48.40
C ILE A 831 -43.69 5.98 -49.32
N PHE A 832 -42.64 6.67 -48.91
CA PHE A 832 -42.01 7.76 -49.64
C PHE A 832 -40.65 7.29 -50.18
N ASP A 833 -40.17 8.01 -51.18
CA ASP A 833 -38.81 7.87 -51.74
C ASP A 833 -38.50 6.49 -52.34
N TYR A 834 -39.53 5.78 -52.83
CA TYR A 834 -39.40 4.50 -53.51
C TYR A 834 -38.64 4.59 -54.84
N GLN A 835 -37.66 3.71 -55.05
CA GLN A 835 -36.86 3.59 -56.27
C GLN A 835 -37.13 2.30 -57.08
N ALA A 836 -36.68 2.29 -58.34
CA ALA A 836 -36.81 1.12 -59.21
C ALA A 836 -35.81 0.01 -58.80
N GLY A 837 -36.33 -1.17 -58.43
CA GLY A 837 -35.55 -2.30 -57.91
C GLY A 837 -35.80 -2.60 -56.43
N GLU A 838 -36.54 -1.74 -55.74
CA GLU A 838 -37.01 -1.98 -54.37
C GLU A 838 -38.29 -2.82 -54.35
N ASP A 839 -38.46 -3.60 -53.28
CA ASP A 839 -39.57 -4.54 -53.13
C ASP A 839 -40.58 -4.09 -52.08
N VAL A 840 -41.88 -4.18 -52.40
CA VAL A 840 -42.97 -3.99 -51.43
C VAL A 840 -43.75 -5.30 -51.24
N PHE A 841 -43.60 -5.92 -50.08
CA PHE A 841 -44.31 -7.14 -49.70
C PHE A 841 -45.51 -6.82 -48.80
N VAL A 842 -46.70 -7.28 -49.18
CA VAL A 842 -47.91 -7.15 -48.35
C VAL A 842 -48.40 -8.54 -47.91
N ARG A 843 -48.18 -8.91 -46.64
CA ARG A 843 -48.54 -10.23 -46.08
C ARG A 843 -49.08 -10.07 -44.66
N SER A 844 -50.14 -10.75 -44.24
CA SER A 844 -50.51 -10.78 -42.81
C SER A 844 -49.70 -11.84 -42.04
N ASN A 845 -49.15 -11.50 -40.87
CA ASN A 845 -48.45 -12.45 -39.99
C ASN A 845 -49.39 -13.62 -39.56
N PRO A 846 -48.91 -14.87 -39.39
CA PRO A 846 -49.71 -15.96 -38.85
C PRO A 846 -50.07 -15.64 -37.39
N GLY A 847 -51.36 -15.42 -37.11
CA GLY A 847 -51.86 -15.12 -35.76
C GLY A 847 -52.58 -13.77 -35.61
N ALA A 848 -52.37 -12.81 -36.51
CA ALA A 848 -53.09 -11.52 -36.48
C ALA A 848 -54.37 -11.60 -37.32
N VAL A 849 -55.47 -11.99 -36.70
CA VAL A 849 -56.80 -11.94 -37.33
C VAL A 849 -57.26 -10.47 -37.38
N SER A 850 -57.43 -9.96 -38.60
CA SER A 850 -58.25 -8.77 -38.93
C SER A 850 -57.66 -7.37 -38.64
N ALA A 851 -56.85 -6.86 -39.57
CA ALA A 851 -56.91 -5.45 -39.95
C ALA A 851 -57.08 -5.36 -41.47
N SER A 852 -58.13 -4.69 -41.94
CA SER A 852 -58.27 -4.37 -43.36
C SER A 852 -57.24 -3.29 -43.71
N LEU A 853 -56.23 -3.63 -44.52
CA LEU A 853 -55.43 -2.63 -45.23
C LEU A 853 -56.38 -1.76 -46.06
N ALA A 854 -56.67 -0.54 -45.60
CA ALA A 854 -57.66 0.35 -46.20
C ALA A 854 -57.14 1.10 -47.44
N SER A 855 -55.84 1.43 -47.45
CA SER A 855 -55.11 2.01 -48.57
C SER A 855 -53.60 1.98 -48.33
N LEU A 856 -52.83 1.82 -49.40
CA LEU A 856 -51.38 1.95 -49.44
C LEU A 856 -51.04 3.06 -50.45
N THR A 857 -50.18 3.99 -50.07
CA THR A 857 -49.69 5.06 -50.96
C THR A 857 -48.18 4.93 -51.08
N VAL A 858 -47.67 4.83 -52.30
CA VAL A 858 -46.23 4.73 -52.60
C VAL A 858 -45.84 5.91 -53.48
N SER A 859 -44.89 6.73 -53.03
CA SER A 859 -44.39 7.93 -53.71
C SER A 859 -45.50 8.86 -54.22
N GLY A 860 -46.50 9.11 -53.36
CA GLY A 860 -47.64 9.98 -53.67
C GLY A 860 -48.74 9.35 -54.53
N LEU A 861 -48.56 8.12 -55.01
CA LEU A 861 -49.54 7.39 -55.80
C LEU A 861 -50.29 6.38 -54.92
N ALA A 862 -51.62 6.45 -54.89
CA ALA A 862 -52.44 5.50 -54.14
C ALA A 862 -52.56 4.19 -54.91
N TYR A 863 -52.57 3.04 -54.24
CA TYR A 863 -52.72 1.72 -54.85
C TYR A 863 -53.92 0.94 -54.28
N TRP A 864 -54.57 0.15 -55.12
CA TRP A 864 -55.55 -0.83 -54.69
C TRP A 864 -54.85 -2.08 -54.15
N VAL A 865 -55.24 -2.53 -52.96
CA VAL A 865 -54.72 -3.76 -52.34
C VAL A 865 -55.88 -4.73 -52.15
N ALA A 866 -55.74 -5.96 -52.65
CA ALA A 866 -56.74 -7.00 -52.48
C ALA A 866 -56.20 -8.19 -51.72
N ARG A 867 -57.02 -8.70 -50.79
CA ARG A 867 -56.77 -9.93 -50.06
C ARG A 867 -56.95 -11.12 -50.99
N VAL A 868 -55.92 -11.93 -51.16
CA VAL A 868 -56.03 -13.26 -51.77
C VAL A 868 -56.64 -14.18 -50.73
N ALA A 869 -57.92 -14.50 -50.90
CA ALA A 869 -58.58 -15.48 -50.05
C ALA A 869 -58.06 -16.89 -50.38
N SER A 870 -57.27 -17.48 -49.48
CA SER A 870 -57.01 -18.91 -49.49
C SER A 870 -58.22 -19.67 -48.93
N THR A 871 -58.73 -20.65 -49.67
CA THR A 871 -59.77 -21.58 -49.18
C THR A 871 -59.18 -22.93 -48.71
N ALA A 872 -57.86 -23.03 -48.55
CA ALA A 872 -57.20 -24.26 -48.10
C ALA A 872 -57.29 -24.39 -46.56
N PRO A 873 -57.84 -25.50 -46.01
CA PRO A 873 -57.87 -25.72 -44.57
C PRO A 873 -56.44 -25.82 -44.02
N GLY A 874 -56.07 -24.95 -43.08
CA GLY A 874 -54.77 -24.95 -42.41
C GLY A 874 -53.80 -23.82 -42.80
N MET A 875 -54.17 -22.93 -43.73
CA MET A 875 -53.39 -21.70 -43.97
C MET A 875 -53.78 -20.59 -42.99
N GLU A 876 -52.87 -20.20 -42.11
CA GLU A 876 -53.08 -19.19 -41.06
C GLU A 876 -52.69 -17.75 -41.49
N SER A 877 -52.29 -17.53 -42.74
CA SER A 877 -51.88 -16.21 -43.27
C SER A 877 -52.69 -15.80 -44.52
N SER A 878 -53.05 -14.52 -44.60
CA SER A 878 -53.67 -13.89 -45.76
C SER A 878 -52.60 -13.17 -46.60
N THR A 879 -52.42 -13.63 -47.84
CA THR A 879 -51.58 -12.93 -48.83
C THR A 879 -52.38 -11.78 -49.43
N PHE A 880 -51.77 -10.62 -49.62
CA PHE A 880 -52.39 -9.51 -50.33
C PHE A 880 -51.60 -9.24 -51.61
N VAL A 881 -52.31 -8.85 -52.67
CA VAL A 881 -51.72 -8.49 -53.96
C VAL A 881 -52.05 -7.03 -54.24
N VAL A 882 -51.04 -6.27 -54.64
CA VAL A 882 -51.20 -4.90 -55.12
C VAL A 882 -51.77 -4.96 -56.53
N LEU A 883 -52.97 -4.42 -56.74
CA LEU A 883 -53.72 -4.54 -57.99
C LEU A 883 -53.50 -3.37 -58.97
N GLY A 884 -52.67 -2.38 -58.61
CA GLY A 884 -52.35 -1.22 -59.44
C GLY A 884 -52.83 0.12 -58.87
N GLU A 885 -52.43 1.22 -59.51
CA GLU A 885 -52.66 2.60 -59.09
C GLU A 885 -54.16 2.99 -59.06
N ARG A 886 -54.58 3.79 -58.07
CA ARG A 886 -55.95 4.28 -57.82
C ARG A 886 -56.38 5.43 -58.73
N THR A 887 -55.85 5.50 -59.94
CA THR A 887 -56.21 6.50 -60.96
C THR A 887 -57.51 6.17 -61.70
N THR A 888 -58.05 4.96 -61.52
CA THR A 888 -59.29 4.50 -62.15
C THR A 888 -60.39 4.24 -61.12
N THR A 889 -61.61 4.71 -61.43
CA THR A 889 -62.79 4.61 -60.55
C THR A 889 -63.39 3.21 -60.47
N ASN A 890 -62.79 2.19 -61.10
CA ASN A 890 -63.32 0.83 -61.17
C ASN A 890 -62.23 -0.24 -60.88
N PRO A 891 -62.31 -0.97 -59.76
CA PRO A 891 -61.32 -1.98 -59.35
C PRO A 891 -61.22 -3.18 -60.30
N ASP A 892 -62.26 -3.52 -61.06
CA ASP A 892 -62.27 -4.72 -61.93
C ASP A 892 -61.39 -4.58 -63.19
N ALA A 893 -61.22 -3.34 -63.69
CA ALA A 893 -60.35 -3.07 -64.84
C ALA A 893 -58.85 -3.15 -64.47
N ALA A 894 -58.53 -2.82 -63.21
CA ALA A 894 -57.17 -2.89 -62.67
C ALA A 894 -56.71 -4.36 -62.51
N ILE A 895 -57.59 -5.27 -62.07
CA ILE A 895 -57.29 -6.71 -61.93
C ILE A 895 -56.83 -7.33 -63.26
N THR A 896 -57.45 -6.95 -64.37
CA THR A 896 -57.14 -7.54 -65.69
C THR A 896 -55.85 -6.98 -66.29
N ASN A 897 -55.55 -5.70 -66.08
CA ASN A 897 -54.29 -5.10 -66.53
C ASN A 897 -53.11 -5.51 -65.63
N ALA A 898 -53.30 -5.59 -64.32
CA ALA A 898 -52.27 -5.97 -63.35
C ALA A 898 -51.77 -7.40 -63.57
N PHE A 899 -52.65 -8.38 -63.85
CA PHE A 899 -52.21 -9.75 -64.17
C PHE A 899 -51.37 -9.86 -65.45
N SER A 900 -51.42 -8.86 -66.34
CA SER A 900 -50.59 -8.85 -67.55
C SER A 900 -49.25 -8.12 -67.39
N SER A 901 -49.13 -7.22 -66.40
CA SER A 901 -47.87 -6.52 -66.07
C SER A 901 -47.05 -7.23 -64.98
N PHE A 902 -47.71 -7.89 -64.02
CA PHE A 902 -47.06 -8.58 -62.88
C PHE A 902 -46.23 -9.81 -63.26
N VAL A 903 -46.39 -10.37 -64.46
CA VAL A 903 -45.63 -11.56 -64.90
C VAL A 903 -44.23 -11.17 -65.42
N SER A 904 -43.91 -9.88 -65.49
CA SER A 904 -42.64 -9.44 -66.07
C SER A 904 -41.56 -9.04 -65.10
N HIS A 905 -41.85 -8.63 -63.85
CA HIS A 905 -40.77 -8.17 -62.96
C HIS A 905 -40.81 -8.74 -61.52
N ASP A 906 -41.80 -8.51 -60.65
CA ASP A 906 -41.56 -8.81 -59.20
C ASP A 906 -42.66 -9.63 -58.49
N LEU A 907 -42.65 -10.96 -58.68
CA LEU A 907 -43.35 -11.89 -57.79
C LEU A 907 -42.51 -13.15 -57.56
N PHE A 908 -41.60 -13.10 -56.59
CA PHE A 908 -40.92 -14.30 -56.09
C PHE A 908 -41.66 -14.87 -54.88
N VAL A 909 -42.31 -16.01 -55.09
CA VAL A 909 -42.60 -16.98 -54.03
C VAL A 909 -41.46 -17.98 -54.06
N ASP A 910 -40.63 -18.00 -53.01
CA ASP A 910 -39.63 -19.06 -52.83
C ASP A 910 -40.35 -20.41 -52.66
N PRO A 911 -40.15 -21.38 -53.58
CA PRO A 911 -40.75 -22.70 -53.48
C PRO A 911 -40.26 -23.53 -52.28
N ALA A 912 -39.15 -23.15 -51.63
CA ALA A 912 -38.61 -23.86 -50.46
C ALA A 912 -39.37 -23.56 -49.15
N LEU A 913 -40.23 -22.54 -49.13
CA LEU A 913 -41.02 -22.13 -47.95
C LEU A 913 -42.45 -22.72 -47.91
N LEU A 914 -42.73 -23.71 -48.75
CA LEU A 914 -43.99 -24.48 -48.77
C LEU A 914 -43.79 -25.95 -48.36
N ALA A 915 -42.75 -26.25 -47.58
CA ALA A 915 -42.54 -27.53 -46.90
C ALA A 915 -42.35 -27.32 -45.40
#